data_AF-A0A5E4MQ48-F1
#
_entry.id   AF-A0A5E4MQ48-F1
#
_cell.length_a   1.000
_cell.length_b   1.000
_cell.length_c   1.000
_cell.angle_alpha   90.00
_cell.angle_beta   90.00
_cell.angle_gamma   90.00
#
_symmetry.space_group_name_H-M   'P 1'
#
loop_
_entity.id
_entity.type
_entity.pdbx_description
1 polymer ?
#
loop_
_entity_poly.entity_id
_entity_poly.type
_entity_poly.pdbx_seq_one_letter_code
_entity_poly.pdbx_strand_id
1 'polypeptide(L)'
;MEANNNKMEAPLRKKVCNMCNTTTTYKNWSRHLRTIKHQKNDPDSTIEPRFHEKTKEKIRNRVSKPRKERTQKPHRVFSGFQSSLFERKKPNIKIEDNTHKKSAFNRKVLLFVVNKREFKDINQFLNYSRGIAEKKILGYLKEIGNLKINISVVCRYIKRKPSHENFTTHFTTENKCFYTTTNFNEFYSNIKTTVQKRKDVFIAKGSSWIFKSVLSMEINMYKNNSLRGGSYIELPKWISLKKAIDIPKFEGETNISINAFTHDNGNIVPLQLCKVERETYIDLFYLSEENKEYYCLIKNFSSFCYNVTRPNSIRNNIVTYSGKNAVRVFYEKLKKEALYIAKNYFDINKPMVITKEQEAEFERTNTCFICERSFNESPPTYEREERDMNINKTKVRDHDHLTGKYRGAAHSICNLKYKVPRFIPVFFHNLSGYDAHLFIKEFGINTGDIKVISNSEENYITFSKVLRYEKLDPVTNKTVFEKIELRFLDSFKFLSSSLDKLASTLEKEQCKHLSRFIENKEQSDLVKRKLAYSYEYMDSPKKYNETSLPPMEKFFSSLTGKHITFDSYENAQKIWASFKIKNLREFTILYNTLDVLLLSDIMENYREVSLGDFKLDPAHYFTTPGFAWGAMLKKTSIKLELITDIDMHLLFEQGIRGGLSQCSTRHSKANNKYITGKCEQPGKYLLDLDANNLYGWAMCKYLPYKELK
;
A
#
# COMPACT_ATOMS: atom_id res chain seq x y z
N MET A 1 -22.31 -58.10 24.30
CA MET A 1 -23.66 -58.49 23.86
C MET A 1 -24.15 -57.44 22.90
N GLU A 2 -24.09 -57.81 21.62
CA GLU A 2 -24.45 -57.01 20.45
C GLU A 2 -25.97 -56.84 20.34
N ALA A 3 -26.43 -55.72 19.82
CA ALA A 3 -27.76 -55.60 19.22
C ALA A 3 -27.60 -55.04 17.81
N ASN A 4 -27.91 -55.92 16.86
CA ASN A 4 -27.90 -55.75 15.41
C ASN A 4 -28.88 -54.68 14.92
N ASN A 5 -28.49 -53.98 13.85
CA ASN A 5 -29.43 -53.47 12.85
C ASN A 5 -28.90 -53.81 11.45
N ASN A 6 -29.32 -54.98 10.97
CA ASN A 6 -29.10 -55.49 9.63
C ASN A 6 -29.91 -54.67 8.60
N LYS A 7 -29.23 -54.03 7.64
CA LYS A 7 -29.80 -53.71 6.33
C LYS A 7 -29.26 -54.71 5.32
N MET A 8 -30.10 -55.65 4.91
CA MET A 8 -29.85 -56.53 3.77
C MET A 8 -29.81 -55.68 2.48
N GLU A 9 -28.63 -55.53 1.87
CA GLU A 9 -28.51 -55.00 0.51
C GLU A 9 -28.85 -56.10 -0.51
N ALA A 10 -29.79 -55.80 -1.41
CA ALA A 10 -30.16 -56.69 -2.51
C ALA A 10 -28.99 -56.88 -3.50
N PRO A 11 -28.74 -58.10 -4.01
CA PRO A 11 -27.60 -58.36 -4.89
C PRO A 11 -27.76 -57.63 -6.23
N LEU A 12 -26.80 -56.74 -6.53
CA LEU A 12 -26.71 -55.98 -7.78
C LEU A 12 -26.66 -56.94 -8.98
N ARG A 13 -27.69 -56.90 -9.85
CA ARG A 13 -27.73 -57.68 -11.11
C ARG A 13 -26.47 -57.39 -11.94
N LYS A 14 -25.64 -58.42 -12.09
CA LYS A 14 -24.39 -58.39 -12.88
C LYS A 14 -24.69 -58.74 -14.33
N LYS A 15 -23.98 -58.10 -15.26
CA LYS A 15 -24.10 -58.28 -16.71
C LYS A 15 -22.74 -58.68 -17.26
N VAL A 16 -22.69 -59.64 -18.18
CA VAL A 16 -21.44 -60.12 -18.80
C VAL A 16 -21.29 -59.48 -20.17
N CYS A 17 -20.11 -58.92 -20.46
CA CYS A 17 -19.83 -58.30 -21.76
C CYS A 17 -19.51 -59.35 -22.82
N ASN A 18 -20.32 -59.37 -23.87
CA ASN A 18 -20.21 -60.34 -24.96
C ASN A 18 -18.94 -60.16 -25.81
N MET A 19 -18.26 -59.00 -25.72
CA MET A 19 -17.05 -58.69 -26.50
C MET A 19 -15.74 -59.00 -25.77
N CYS A 20 -15.74 -59.03 -24.44
CA CYS A 20 -14.52 -59.32 -23.65
C CYS A 20 -14.77 -60.27 -22.47
N ASN A 21 -15.94 -60.88 -22.40
CA ASN A 21 -16.44 -61.77 -21.34
C ASN A 21 -16.33 -61.25 -19.90
N THR A 22 -16.13 -59.95 -19.71
CA THR A 22 -16.01 -59.36 -18.37
C THR A 22 -17.38 -59.13 -17.74
N THR A 23 -17.60 -59.63 -16.52
CA THR A 23 -18.83 -59.41 -15.76
C THR A 23 -18.76 -58.14 -14.92
N THR A 24 -19.71 -57.22 -15.09
CA THR A 24 -19.76 -55.92 -14.37
C THR A 24 -21.19 -55.62 -13.92
N THR A 25 -21.34 -54.78 -12.88
CA THR A 25 -22.66 -54.33 -12.41
C THR A 25 -23.29 -53.35 -13.41
N TYR A 26 -24.63 -53.28 -13.44
CA TYR A 26 -25.36 -52.39 -14.35
C TYR A 26 -24.91 -50.91 -14.23
N LYS A 27 -24.64 -50.42 -13.00
CA LYS A 27 -24.15 -49.05 -12.74
C LYS A 27 -22.81 -48.74 -13.42
N ASN A 28 -21.95 -49.74 -13.55
CA ASN A 28 -20.62 -49.56 -14.12
C ASN A 28 -20.53 -49.96 -15.60
N TRP A 29 -21.63 -50.44 -16.18
CA TRP A 29 -21.69 -50.92 -17.57
C TRP A 29 -21.26 -49.85 -18.58
N SER A 30 -21.78 -48.63 -18.47
CA SER A 30 -21.43 -47.53 -19.39
C SER A 30 -19.97 -47.08 -19.24
N ARG A 31 -19.36 -47.25 -18.06
CA ARG A 31 -17.92 -46.98 -17.87
C ARG A 31 -17.08 -48.09 -18.48
N HIS A 32 -17.51 -49.35 -18.32
CA HIS A 32 -16.88 -50.52 -18.92
C HIS A 32 -16.86 -50.46 -20.46
N LEU A 33 -17.97 -50.10 -21.11
CA LEU A 33 -18.03 -49.90 -22.57
C LEU A 33 -17.11 -48.78 -23.09
N ARG A 34 -16.72 -47.82 -22.23
CA ARG A 34 -15.81 -46.71 -22.57
C ARG A 34 -14.35 -46.98 -22.25
N THR A 35 -14.01 -48.20 -21.79
CA THR A 35 -12.60 -48.55 -21.54
C THR A 35 -11.82 -48.68 -22.84
N ILE A 36 -10.51 -48.41 -22.77
CA ILE A 36 -9.59 -48.40 -23.92
C ILE A 36 -9.61 -49.74 -24.69
N LYS A 37 -9.95 -50.86 -24.02
CA LYS A 37 -10.13 -52.18 -24.64
C LYS A 37 -11.30 -52.25 -25.63
N HIS A 38 -12.34 -51.42 -25.47
CA HIS A 38 -13.47 -51.33 -26.41
C HIS A 38 -13.38 -50.13 -27.37
N GLN A 39 -12.63 -49.08 -27.00
CA GLN A 39 -12.39 -47.92 -27.89
C GLN A 39 -11.45 -48.22 -29.06
N LYS A 40 -10.70 -49.32 -29.05
CA LYS A 40 -9.78 -49.70 -30.14
C LYS A 40 -10.38 -50.62 -31.21
N ASN A 41 -11.60 -51.13 -31.02
CA ASN A 41 -12.27 -52.07 -31.93
C ASN A 41 -13.65 -51.56 -32.41
N ASP A 42 -13.87 -50.24 -32.49
CA ASP A 42 -15.12 -49.67 -33.01
C ASP A 42 -14.86 -48.96 -34.36
N PRO A 43 -15.35 -49.49 -35.50
CA PRO A 43 -15.15 -48.89 -36.82
C PRO A 43 -16.04 -47.68 -37.11
N ASP A 44 -17.08 -47.40 -36.30
CA ASP A 44 -18.07 -46.35 -36.61
C ASP A 44 -18.44 -45.51 -35.39
N SER A 45 -17.76 -44.38 -35.25
CA SER A 45 -17.95 -43.37 -34.21
C SER A 45 -19.38 -42.80 -34.15
N THR A 46 -20.23 -43.29 -33.25
CA THR A 46 -21.58 -42.72 -33.02
C THR A 46 -22.02 -42.71 -31.56
N ILE A 47 -21.42 -41.88 -30.69
CA ILE A 47 -22.06 -41.47 -29.43
C ILE A 47 -21.71 -40.01 -29.06
N GLU A 48 -22.65 -39.08 -29.27
CA GLU A 48 -22.66 -37.74 -28.67
C GLU A 48 -23.33 -37.75 -27.28
N PRO A 49 -22.88 -36.94 -26.28
CA PRO A 49 -23.58 -36.78 -25.01
C PRO A 49 -24.65 -35.67 -25.04
N ARG A 50 -25.90 -36.04 -24.75
CA ARG A 50 -27.09 -35.17 -24.60
C ARG A 50 -26.98 -34.23 -23.37
N PHE A 51 -27.25 -32.94 -23.56
CA PHE A 51 -27.66 -32.00 -22.50
C PHE A 51 -29.18 -32.06 -22.28
N HIS A 52 -29.62 -32.05 -21.02
CA HIS A 52 -31.04 -31.97 -20.65
C HIS A 52 -31.54 -30.51 -20.69
N GLU A 53 -32.41 -30.20 -21.64
CA GLU A 53 -33.32 -29.04 -21.62
C GLU A 53 -34.51 -29.27 -20.67
N LYS A 54 -34.85 -28.26 -19.87
CA LYS A 54 -36.17 -27.91 -19.28
C LYS A 54 -35.98 -26.51 -18.66
N THR A 55 -36.73 -25.42 -18.86
CA THR A 55 -38.04 -25.14 -19.44
C THR A 55 -38.12 -23.61 -19.64
N LYS A 56 -38.65 -23.10 -20.75
CA LYS A 56 -39.16 -21.73 -20.89
C LYS A 56 -40.68 -21.77 -20.75
N GLU A 57 -41.27 -20.84 -19.98
CA GLU A 57 -42.47 -20.02 -20.29
C GLU A 57 -43.32 -19.65 -19.06
N LYS A 58 -43.47 -18.34 -18.83
CA LYS A 58 -44.70 -17.57 -18.52
C LYS A 58 -44.28 -16.11 -18.24
N ILE A 59 -44.37 -15.21 -19.23
CA ILE A 59 -45.49 -14.32 -19.59
C ILE A 59 -45.50 -12.96 -18.83
N ARG A 60 -45.26 -11.92 -19.64
CA ARG A 60 -45.87 -10.57 -19.72
C ARG A 60 -45.65 -9.48 -18.65
N ASN A 61 -45.22 -8.35 -19.22
CA ASN A 61 -45.69 -6.97 -19.01
C ASN A 61 -45.58 -6.32 -17.63
N ARG A 62 -44.55 -5.47 -17.46
CA ARG A 62 -44.75 -4.13 -16.87
C ARG A 62 -43.95 -3.07 -17.63
N VAL A 63 -44.68 -2.10 -18.14
CA VAL A 63 -44.20 -0.84 -18.70
C VAL A 63 -43.85 0.10 -17.54
N SER A 64 -42.65 0.69 -17.56
CA SER A 64 -42.37 1.94 -16.84
C SER A 64 -41.22 2.73 -17.48
N LYS A 65 -41.61 3.87 -18.06
CA LYS A 65 -40.96 5.14 -18.46
C LYS A 65 -39.42 5.31 -18.43
N PRO A 66 -38.87 6.15 -19.36
CA PRO A 66 -37.45 6.34 -19.57
C PRO A 66 -36.81 7.18 -18.46
N ARG A 67 -35.69 6.71 -17.90
CA ARG A 67 -34.85 7.51 -16.99
C ARG A 67 -33.59 7.95 -17.74
N LYS A 68 -33.41 9.28 -17.73
CA LYS A 68 -32.36 10.06 -18.38
C LYS A 68 -30.97 9.46 -18.26
N GLU A 69 -30.23 9.60 -19.36
CA GLU A 69 -28.81 9.29 -19.53
C GLU A 69 -27.98 9.67 -18.30
N ARG A 70 -27.35 8.67 -17.69
CA ARG A 70 -26.12 8.87 -16.93
C ARG A 70 -24.98 8.44 -17.81
N THR A 71 -24.27 9.41 -18.37
CA THR A 71 -22.92 9.24 -18.89
C THR A 71 -22.03 8.74 -17.76
N GLN A 72 -21.77 7.43 -17.71
CA GLN A 72 -20.79 6.87 -16.79
C GLN A 72 -19.38 7.21 -17.30
N LYS A 73 -18.74 8.10 -16.56
CA LYS A 73 -17.29 8.30 -16.56
C LYS A 73 -16.62 6.99 -16.10
N PRO A 74 -15.48 6.59 -16.69
CA PRO A 74 -14.81 5.35 -16.31
C PRO A 74 -14.31 5.43 -14.86
N HIS A 75 -14.84 4.57 -13.99
CA HIS A 75 -14.31 4.39 -12.64
C HIS A 75 -13.03 3.58 -12.68
N ARG A 76 -11.94 4.23 -12.26
CA ARG A 76 -10.64 3.63 -12.01
C ARG A 76 -10.72 2.69 -10.81
N VAL A 77 -10.71 1.39 -11.08
CA VAL A 77 -10.35 0.35 -10.09
C VAL A 77 -8.87 0.54 -9.75
N PHE A 78 -8.58 0.74 -8.46
CA PHE A 78 -7.24 0.62 -7.91
C PHE A 78 -6.88 -0.87 -7.91
N SER A 79 -6.26 -1.30 -9.01
CA SER A 79 -5.52 -2.55 -9.09
C SER A 79 -4.11 -2.29 -8.58
N GLY A 80 -3.86 -2.65 -7.31
CA GLY A 80 -2.55 -3.18 -6.97
C GLY A 80 -2.33 -4.40 -7.86
N PHE A 81 -1.32 -4.33 -8.73
CA PHE A 81 -1.16 -5.11 -9.98
C PHE A 81 -2.10 -4.73 -11.13
N GLN A 82 -1.80 -3.60 -11.79
CA GLN A 82 -2.22 -3.40 -13.18
C GLN A 82 -1.55 -4.44 -14.09
N SER A 83 -2.29 -5.49 -14.45
CA SER A 83 -2.00 -6.34 -15.61
C SER A 83 -2.19 -5.61 -16.95
N SER A 84 -2.64 -4.36 -16.94
CA SER A 84 -2.82 -3.52 -18.14
C SER A 84 -1.52 -3.04 -18.80
N LEU A 85 -0.35 -3.49 -18.33
CA LEU A 85 0.93 -3.23 -18.99
C LEU A 85 1.28 -4.19 -20.14
N PHE A 86 0.46 -5.21 -20.42
CA PHE A 86 0.71 -6.14 -21.54
C PHE A 86 0.08 -5.75 -22.89
N GLU A 87 -0.71 -4.67 -22.96
CA GLU A 87 -1.11 -4.09 -24.24
C GLU A 87 -0.50 -2.71 -24.44
N ARG A 88 0.77 -2.70 -24.87
CA ARG A 88 1.22 -1.70 -25.82
C ARG A 88 1.19 -2.33 -27.20
N LYS A 89 0.13 -2.08 -27.96
CA LYS A 89 0.22 -2.15 -29.42
C LYS A 89 1.23 -1.10 -29.87
N LYS A 90 2.50 -1.51 -30.03
CA LYS A 90 3.43 -0.80 -30.89
C LYS A 90 3.06 -1.15 -32.34
N PRO A 91 3.13 -0.20 -33.29
CA PRO A 91 2.81 -0.46 -34.70
C PRO A 91 3.70 -1.56 -35.25
N ASN A 92 3.20 -2.30 -36.25
CA ASN A 92 3.99 -3.26 -37.02
C ASN A 92 5.19 -2.54 -37.65
N ILE A 93 6.37 -2.72 -37.06
CA ILE A 93 7.62 -2.19 -37.58
C ILE A 93 8.23 -3.27 -38.48
N LYS A 94 8.42 -2.94 -39.77
CA LYS A 94 9.29 -3.71 -40.66
C LYS A 94 10.70 -3.71 -40.06
N ILE A 95 11.26 -4.90 -39.90
CA ILE A 95 12.55 -5.13 -39.23
C ILE A 95 13.63 -5.04 -40.31
N GLU A 96 14.32 -3.91 -40.36
CA GLU A 96 15.63 -3.76 -41.00
C GLU A 96 16.69 -3.47 -39.94
N ASP A 97 17.93 -3.76 -40.32
CA ASP A 97 19.09 -3.96 -39.46
C ASP A 97 19.42 -2.79 -38.53
N ASN A 98 20.02 -3.18 -37.39
CA ASN A 98 20.70 -2.39 -36.39
C ASN A 98 20.51 -0.86 -36.47
N THR A 99 19.74 -0.35 -35.50
CA THR A 99 19.56 1.05 -35.06
C THR A 99 18.38 1.82 -35.70
N HIS A 100 17.40 2.22 -34.88
CA HIS A 100 16.92 3.62 -34.79
C HIS A 100 15.84 3.88 -33.70
N LYS A 101 15.86 5.15 -33.25
CA LYS A 101 15.11 5.89 -32.20
C LYS A 101 13.61 6.01 -32.50
N LYS A 102 12.73 5.87 -31.48
CA LYS A 102 11.39 6.50 -31.43
C LYS A 102 11.02 6.88 -29.99
N SER A 103 11.00 8.18 -29.69
CA SER A 103 10.35 8.75 -28.50
C SER A 103 8.97 9.25 -28.91
N ALA A 104 7.92 8.69 -28.32
CA ALA A 104 6.54 9.18 -28.45
C ALA A 104 6.05 9.87 -27.16
N PHE A 105 6.88 9.97 -26.12
CA PHE A 105 6.47 10.55 -24.84
C PHE A 105 7.66 11.23 -24.14
N ASN A 106 7.43 12.45 -23.70
CA ASN A 106 8.39 13.46 -23.26
C ASN A 106 9.12 13.16 -21.91
N ARG A 107 9.47 11.90 -21.63
CA ARG A 107 10.30 11.43 -20.48
C ARG A 107 11.05 10.10 -20.73
N LYS A 108 10.84 9.41 -21.85
CA LYS A 108 11.53 8.14 -22.15
C LYS A 108 12.85 8.48 -22.86
N VAL A 109 13.98 8.26 -22.21
CA VAL A 109 15.28 8.64 -22.75
C VAL A 109 15.57 7.83 -23.99
N LEU A 110 15.60 6.48 -23.96
CA LEU A 110 15.75 5.67 -25.19
C LEU A 110 15.31 4.21 -25.01
N LEU A 111 14.96 3.57 -26.12
CA LEU A 111 14.75 2.12 -26.25
C LEU A 111 15.79 1.58 -27.25
N PHE A 112 16.59 0.60 -26.85
CA PHE A 112 17.46 -0.17 -27.75
C PHE A 112 16.89 -1.56 -27.97
N VAL A 113 16.94 -2.02 -29.21
CA VAL A 113 16.56 -3.38 -29.57
C VAL A 113 17.79 -4.12 -30.07
N VAL A 114 18.22 -5.17 -29.36
CA VAL A 114 19.21 -6.12 -29.86
C VAL A 114 18.44 -7.26 -30.54
N ASN A 115 18.64 -7.46 -31.83
CA ASN A 115 17.97 -8.51 -32.59
C ASN A 115 19.03 -9.37 -33.29
N LYS A 116 19.00 -10.68 -33.05
CA LYS A 116 19.78 -11.66 -33.83
C LYS A 116 18.96 -12.95 -33.89
N ARG A 117 18.48 -13.29 -35.09
CA ARG A 117 17.42 -14.29 -35.33
C ARG A 117 17.85 -15.76 -35.18
N GLU A 118 18.99 -16.04 -34.57
CA GLU A 118 19.65 -17.35 -34.62
C GLU A 118 19.70 -18.09 -33.27
N PHE A 119 19.37 -17.44 -32.16
CA PHE A 119 19.56 -18.06 -30.84
C PHE A 119 18.38 -18.95 -30.42
N LYS A 120 18.65 -20.25 -30.31
CA LYS A 120 17.76 -21.27 -29.72
C LYS A 120 17.95 -21.46 -28.22
N ASP A 121 18.90 -20.74 -27.61
CA ASP A 121 19.11 -20.71 -26.18
C ASP A 121 19.16 -19.26 -25.65
N ILE A 122 18.44 -19.02 -24.54
CA ILE A 122 18.31 -17.69 -23.95
C ILE A 122 19.59 -17.23 -23.25
N ASN A 123 20.35 -18.15 -22.65
CA ASN A 123 21.59 -17.84 -21.94
C ASN A 123 22.70 -17.49 -22.91
N GLN A 124 22.78 -18.20 -24.04
CA GLN A 124 23.68 -17.83 -25.15
C GLN A 124 23.37 -16.44 -25.69
N PHE A 125 22.09 -16.11 -25.89
CA PHE A 125 21.69 -14.78 -26.33
C PHE A 125 22.00 -13.69 -25.28
N LEU A 126 21.78 -13.94 -24.00
CA LEU A 126 22.13 -13.03 -22.91
C LEU A 126 23.65 -12.81 -22.84
N ASN A 127 24.46 -13.86 -23.02
CA ASN A 127 25.91 -13.72 -23.09
C ASN A 127 26.34 -12.87 -24.30
N TYR A 128 25.75 -13.10 -25.48
CA TYR A 128 26.01 -12.31 -26.69
C TYR A 128 25.62 -10.82 -26.53
N SER A 129 24.43 -10.57 -25.99
CA SER A 129 23.88 -9.22 -25.84
C SER A 129 24.54 -8.43 -24.72
N ARG A 130 25.33 -9.06 -23.84
CA ARG A 130 26.06 -8.41 -22.74
C ARG A 130 26.93 -7.26 -23.22
N GLY A 131 27.85 -7.50 -24.15
CA GLY A 131 28.78 -6.46 -24.62
C GLY A 131 28.07 -5.31 -25.35
N ILE A 132 26.97 -5.61 -26.04
CA ILE A 132 26.14 -4.59 -26.70
C ILE A 132 25.41 -3.75 -25.66
N ALA A 133 24.82 -4.39 -24.65
CA ALA A 133 24.14 -3.73 -23.56
C ALA A 133 25.10 -2.85 -22.76
N GLU A 134 26.30 -3.36 -22.46
CA GLU A 134 27.37 -2.66 -21.75
C GLU A 134 27.77 -1.38 -22.48
N LYS A 135 28.15 -1.50 -23.77
CA LYS A 135 28.58 -0.36 -24.59
C LYS A 135 27.50 0.71 -24.69
N LYS A 136 26.23 0.31 -24.82
CA LYS A 136 25.12 1.27 -24.92
C LYS A 136 24.78 1.89 -23.57
N ILE A 137 24.68 1.10 -22.50
CA ILE A 137 24.32 1.57 -21.17
C ILE A 137 25.40 2.54 -20.66
N LEU A 138 26.66 2.15 -20.72
CA LEU A 138 27.78 3.00 -20.29
C LEU A 138 27.94 4.23 -21.18
N GLY A 139 27.69 4.11 -22.49
CA GLY A 139 27.70 5.26 -23.41
C GLY A 139 26.68 6.34 -23.03
N TYR A 140 25.45 5.95 -22.72
CA TYR A 140 24.42 6.91 -22.26
C TYR A 140 24.61 7.38 -20.82
N LEU A 141 25.21 6.55 -19.98
CA LEU A 141 25.57 6.96 -18.63
C LEU A 141 26.56 8.13 -18.65
N LYS A 142 27.50 8.13 -19.59
CA LYS A 142 28.43 9.25 -19.82
C LYS A 142 27.78 10.53 -20.36
N GLU A 143 26.57 10.46 -20.90
CA GLU A 143 25.87 11.64 -21.45
C GLU A 143 24.85 12.21 -20.45
N ILE A 144 24.29 11.37 -19.57
CA ILE A 144 23.13 11.71 -18.74
C ILE A 144 23.44 11.63 -17.23
N GLY A 145 24.52 10.96 -16.83
CA GLY A 145 25.00 10.82 -15.45
C GLY A 145 24.21 9.84 -14.59
N ASN A 146 22.88 9.79 -14.75
CA ASN A 146 21.98 8.97 -13.93
C ASN A 146 20.88 8.30 -14.76
N LEU A 147 20.80 6.97 -14.65
CA LEU A 147 19.87 6.18 -15.46
C LEU A 147 18.99 5.30 -14.60
N LYS A 148 17.78 5.07 -15.09
CA LYS A 148 16.91 3.98 -14.65
C LYS A 148 16.72 3.05 -15.83
N ILE A 149 17.01 1.77 -15.64
CA ILE A 149 17.14 0.78 -16.71
C ILE A 149 16.21 -0.38 -16.48
N ASN A 150 15.61 -0.87 -17.56
CA ASN A 150 14.75 -2.03 -17.59
C ASN A 150 15.00 -2.83 -18.87
N ILE A 151 15.17 -4.14 -18.77
CA ILE A 151 15.46 -5.00 -19.92
C ILE A 151 14.31 -5.98 -20.14
N SER A 152 13.84 -6.11 -21.38
CA SER A 152 12.81 -7.08 -21.77
C SER A 152 13.33 -8.02 -22.86
N VAL A 153 13.37 -9.32 -22.58
CA VAL A 153 13.77 -10.33 -23.57
C VAL A 153 12.53 -10.94 -24.21
N VAL A 154 12.41 -10.78 -25.52
CA VAL A 154 11.28 -11.25 -26.32
C VAL A 154 11.58 -12.64 -26.86
N CYS A 155 10.75 -13.61 -26.54
CA CYS A 155 10.95 -15.01 -26.90
C CYS A 155 9.75 -15.56 -27.68
N ARG A 156 10.02 -16.47 -28.63
CA ARG A 156 9.01 -17.19 -29.39
C ARG A 156 8.86 -18.62 -28.88
N TYR A 157 7.61 -19.05 -28.72
CA TYR A 157 7.21 -20.38 -28.32
C TYR A 157 6.25 -20.98 -29.35
N ILE A 158 6.19 -22.32 -29.42
CA ILE A 158 5.31 -23.08 -30.33
C ILE A 158 4.59 -24.19 -29.58
N LYS A 159 3.31 -24.42 -29.89
CA LYS A 159 2.55 -25.55 -29.36
C LYS A 159 2.70 -26.76 -30.28
N ARG A 160 2.97 -27.97 -29.74
CA ARG A 160 2.90 -29.21 -30.54
C ARG A 160 1.44 -29.48 -30.96
N LYS A 161 1.27 -30.12 -32.13
CA LYS A 161 0.00 -30.41 -32.85
C LYS A 161 -1.21 -30.66 -31.92
N PRO A 162 -2.42 -30.19 -32.31
CA PRO A 162 -2.85 -29.96 -33.68
C PRO A 162 -2.70 -28.51 -34.20
N SER A 163 -2.50 -27.52 -33.33
CA SER A 163 -2.75 -26.12 -33.75
C SER A 163 -1.56 -25.34 -34.30
N HIS A 164 -0.31 -25.85 -34.21
CA HIS A 164 0.92 -25.17 -34.69
C HIS A 164 0.96 -23.65 -34.39
N GLU A 165 0.41 -23.23 -33.25
CA GLU A 165 0.33 -21.83 -32.88
C GLU A 165 1.71 -21.29 -32.46
N ASN A 166 2.02 -20.07 -32.89
CA ASN A 166 3.19 -19.32 -32.42
C ASN A 166 2.76 -18.34 -31.34
N PHE A 167 3.42 -18.37 -30.18
CA PHE A 167 3.23 -17.42 -29.09
C PHE A 167 4.51 -16.60 -28.89
N THR A 168 4.36 -15.31 -28.59
CA THR A 168 5.50 -14.44 -28.26
C THR A 168 5.31 -13.93 -26.84
N THR A 169 6.32 -14.09 -26.01
CA THR A 169 6.32 -13.67 -24.60
C THR A 169 7.47 -12.73 -24.32
N HIS A 170 7.32 -11.91 -23.28
CA HIS A 170 8.29 -10.90 -22.87
C HIS A 170 8.73 -11.17 -21.43
N PHE A 171 10.02 -11.40 -21.23
CA PHE A 171 10.62 -11.51 -19.90
C PHE A 171 11.27 -10.18 -19.53
N THR A 172 10.47 -9.31 -18.91
CA THR A 172 10.85 -7.93 -18.56
C THR A 172 11.35 -7.83 -17.12
N THR A 173 12.56 -7.34 -16.88
CA THR A 173 13.07 -7.09 -15.53
C THR A 173 12.30 -5.97 -14.84
N GLU A 174 12.62 -5.67 -13.59
CA GLU A 174 12.15 -4.44 -12.94
C GLU A 174 12.98 -3.23 -13.38
N ASN A 175 12.51 -2.04 -13.06
CA ASN A 175 13.30 -0.83 -13.26
C ASN A 175 14.36 -0.73 -12.17
N LYS A 176 15.64 -0.77 -12.53
CA LYS A 176 16.77 -0.58 -11.62
C LYS A 176 17.49 0.72 -11.89
N CYS A 177 17.87 1.44 -10.84
CA CYS A 177 18.76 2.58 -10.98
C CYS A 177 20.17 2.09 -11.39
N PHE A 178 20.85 2.86 -12.22
CA PHE A 178 22.16 2.55 -12.76
C PHE A 178 22.99 3.83 -12.78
N TYR A 179 24.09 3.83 -12.04
CA TYR A 179 24.98 4.95 -11.76
C TYR A 179 26.39 4.66 -12.28
N THR A 180 27.26 5.67 -12.33
CA THR A 180 28.68 5.52 -12.71
C THR A 180 29.44 4.52 -11.82
N THR A 181 29.04 4.38 -10.55
CA THR A 181 29.62 3.41 -9.61
C THR A 181 29.00 2.01 -9.69
N THR A 182 27.89 1.83 -10.44
CA THR A 182 27.19 0.54 -10.49
C THR A 182 28.03 -0.50 -11.23
N ASN A 183 28.30 -1.63 -10.56
CA ASN A 183 28.98 -2.76 -11.18
C ASN A 183 28.11 -3.38 -12.27
N PHE A 184 28.48 -3.17 -13.52
CA PHE A 184 27.75 -3.70 -14.67
C PHE A 184 27.65 -5.23 -14.65
N ASN A 185 28.69 -5.92 -14.20
CA ASN A 185 28.73 -7.39 -14.18
C ASN A 185 27.69 -7.97 -13.22
N GLU A 186 27.57 -7.38 -12.04
CA GLU A 186 26.57 -7.77 -11.05
C GLU A 186 25.15 -7.42 -11.52
N PHE A 187 24.95 -6.21 -12.05
CA PHE A 187 23.70 -5.78 -12.64
C PHE A 187 23.22 -6.74 -13.73
N TYR A 188 24.10 -7.09 -14.66
CA TYR A 188 23.77 -7.97 -15.78
C TYR A 188 23.56 -9.43 -15.34
N SER A 189 24.29 -9.89 -14.33
CA SER A 189 24.08 -11.22 -13.73
C SER A 189 22.69 -11.31 -13.09
N ASN A 190 22.24 -10.28 -12.39
CA ASN A 190 20.90 -10.19 -11.83
C ASN A 190 19.80 -10.23 -12.91
N ILE A 191 20.03 -9.57 -14.06
CA ILE A 191 19.14 -9.65 -15.21
C ILE A 191 19.04 -11.09 -15.73
N LYS A 192 20.19 -11.76 -15.90
CA LYS A 192 20.24 -13.15 -16.38
C LYS A 192 19.45 -14.08 -15.46
N THR A 193 19.69 -13.99 -14.16
CA THR A 193 18.97 -14.77 -13.14
C THR A 193 17.46 -14.50 -13.18
N THR A 194 17.05 -13.24 -13.31
CA THR A 194 15.63 -12.87 -13.36
C THR A 194 14.92 -13.41 -14.60
N VAL A 195 15.56 -13.27 -15.76
CA VAL A 195 15.02 -13.77 -17.04
C VAL A 195 14.94 -15.29 -17.02
N GLN A 196 15.95 -15.98 -16.49
CA GLN A 196 15.97 -17.44 -16.36
C GLN A 196 14.86 -17.94 -15.43
N LYS A 197 14.73 -17.37 -14.21
CA LYS A 197 13.62 -17.70 -13.29
C LYS A 197 12.26 -17.54 -13.95
N ARG A 198 12.04 -16.45 -14.70
CA ARG A 198 10.75 -16.22 -15.38
C ARG A 198 10.49 -17.17 -16.54
N LYS A 199 11.55 -17.60 -17.25
CA LYS A 199 11.46 -18.67 -18.26
C LYS A 199 11.06 -19.99 -17.62
N ASP A 200 11.69 -20.36 -16.52
CA ASP A 200 11.44 -21.64 -15.83
C ASP A 200 10.02 -21.69 -15.26
N VAL A 201 9.56 -20.60 -14.65
CA VAL A 201 8.16 -20.44 -14.21
C VAL A 201 7.17 -20.53 -15.38
N PHE A 202 7.52 -20.01 -16.56
CA PHE A 202 6.65 -20.10 -17.74
C PHE A 202 6.52 -21.54 -18.25
N ILE A 203 7.61 -22.31 -18.23
CA ILE A 203 7.61 -23.74 -18.63
C ILE A 203 6.88 -24.59 -17.58
N ALA A 204 7.14 -24.37 -16.29
CA ALA A 204 6.56 -25.13 -15.19
C ALA A 204 5.03 -24.99 -15.07
N LYS A 205 4.43 -23.95 -15.67
CA LYS A 205 2.97 -23.73 -15.71
C LYS A 205 2.20 -24.72 -16.63
N GLY A 206 2.79 -25.88 -16.97
CA GLY A 206 2.12 -26.97 -17.69
C GLY A 206 1.67 -26.62 -19.11
N SER A 207 2.18 -25.52 -19.65
CA SER A 207 1.75 -25.01 -20.93
C SER A 207 2.49 -25.78 -22.01
N SER A 208 1.79 -26.43 -22.96
CA SER A 208 2.36 -27.27 -24.01
C SER A 208 3.22 -26.50 -25.04
N TRP A 209 3.81 -25.38 -24.62
CA TRP A 209 4.63 -24.43 -25.36
C TRP A 209 6.11 -24.82 -25.26
N ILE A 210 6.70 -25.11 -26.40
CA ILE A 210 8.12 -25.38 -26.54
C ILE A 210 8.82 -24.08 -26.93
N PHE A 211 9.88 -23.74 -26.21
CA PHE A 211 10.75 -22.61 -26.56
C PHE A 211 11.33 -22.81 -27.98
N LYS A 212 11.15 -21.83 -28.87
CA LYS A 212 11.65 -21.89 -30.24
C LYS A 212 12.94 -21.09 -30.42
N SER A 213 12.89 -19.81 -30.06
CA SER A 213 14.00 -18.88 -30.31
C SER A 213 13.81 -17.58 -29.54
N VAL A 214 14.93 -16.89 -29.25
CA VAL A 214 14.88 -15.48 -28.85
C VAL A 214 14.64 -14.61 -30.08
N LEU A 215 13.77 -13.61 -29.96
CA LEU A 215 13.49 -12.63 -31.02
C LEU A 215 14.32 -11.36 -30.84
N SER A 216 14.32 -10.80 -29.64
CA SER A 216 15.06 -9.57 -29.36
C SER A 216 15.24 -9.29 -27.86
N MET A 217 16.14 -8.36 -27.54
CA MET A 217 16.24 -7.70 -26.24
C MET A 217 15.87 -6.24 -26.40
N GLU A 218 14.89 -5.78 -25.62
CA GLU A 218 14.53 -4.37 -25.48
C GLU A 218 15.18 -3.79 -24.21
N ILE A 219 16.16 -2.90 -24.34
CA ILE A 219 16.76 -2.14 -23.22
C ILE A 219 16.06 -0.78 -23.15
N ASN A 220 15.28 -0.57 -22.10
CA ASN A 220 14.59 0.67 -21.80
C ASN A 220 15.41 1.49 -20.81
N MET A 221 15.72 2.74 -21.18
CA MET A 221 16.50 3.66 -20.35
C MET A 221 15.72 4.95 -20.13
N TYR A 222 15.74 5.43 -18.88
CA TYR A 222 15.07 6.66 -18.43
C TYR A 222 16.09 7.52 -17.69
N LYS A 223 16.01 8.85 -17.82
CA LYS A 223 16.77 9.78 -16.99
C LYS A 223 16.25 9.63 -15.56
N ASN A 224 17.15 9.35 -14.62
CA ASN A 224 16.77 9.25 -13.22
C ASN A 224 16.86 10.63 -12.57
N ASN A 225 15.74 11.36 -12.55
CA ASN A 225 15.67 12.62 -11.82
C ASN A 225 15.64 12.34 -10.31
N SER A 226 16.81 12.13 -9.70
CA SER A 226 16.96 12.27 -8.25
C SER A 226 16.47 13.67 -7.83
N LEU A 227 15.97 13.77 -6.58
CA LEU A 227 15.45 15.03 -6.02
C LEU A 227 16.40 16.19 -6.33
N ARG A 228 15.93 17.19 -7.10
CA ARG A 228 16.70 18.40 -7.39
C ARG A 228 16.61 19.33 -6.19
N GLY A 229 17.76 19.76 -5.68
CA GLY A 229 17.85 20.85 -4.71
C GLY A 229 17.18 22.13 -5.23
N GLY A 230 16.19 22.64 -4.49
CA GLY A 230 15.31 23.73 -4.91
C GLY A 230 15.72 25.13 -4.43
N SER A 231 16.99 25.39 -4.10
CA SER A 231 17.47 26.77 -3.91
C SER A 231 18.96 26.93 -4.08
N TYR A 232 19.34 28.02 -4.72
CA TYR A 232 20.69 28.56 -4.69
C TYR A 232 20.73 29.71 -3.67
N ILE A 233 21.69 29.67 -2.74
CA ILE A 233 22.05 30.84 -1.92
C ILE A 233 23.14 31.57 -2.71
N GLU A 234 22.98 32.88 -2.89
CA GLU A 234 24.01 33.71 -3.52
C GLU A 234 25.20 33.83 -2.55
N LEU A 235 26.33 33.24 -2.93
CA LEU A 235 27.53 33.23 -2.08
C LEU A 235 28.14 34.64 -2.03
N PRO A 236 28.70 35.08 -0.87
CA PRO A 236 29.53 36.27 -0.80
C PRO A 236 30.60 36.26 -1.90
N LYS A 237 30.86 37.41 -2.54
CA LYS A 237 31.75 37.50 -3.72
C LYS A 237 33.13 36.88 -3.51
N TRP A 238 33.68 36.95 -2.29
CA TRP A 238 34.98 36.37 -1.99
C TRP A 238 34.98 34.83 -1.92
N ILE A 239 33.82 34.21 -1.70
CA ILE A 239 33.61 32.74 -1.70
C ILE A 239 33.30 32.25 -3.11
N SER A 240 32.47 32.96 -3.87
CA SER A 240 32.10 32.57 -5.24
C SER A 240 33.30 32.52 -6.21
N LEU A 241 34.38 33.23 -5.87
CA LEU A 241 35.63 33.26 -6.63
C LEU A 241 36.59 32.11 -6.30
N LYS A 242 36.32 31.32 -5.25
CA LYS A 242 37.18 30.19 -4.84
C LYS A 242 36.70 28.89 -5.47
N LYS A 243 37.64 28.11 -6.01
CA LYS A 243 37.38 26.82 -6.66
C LYS A 243 37.10 25.67 -5.66
N ALA A 244 37.41 25.85 -4.38
CA ALA A 244 37.10 24.92 -3.29
C ALA A 244 36.98 25.68 -1.96
N ILE A 245 36.05 25.27 -1.09
CA ILE A 245 35.85 25.84 0.26
C ILE A 245 36.37 24.82 1.28
N ASP A 246 37.30 25.26 2.13
CA ASP A 246 37.76 24.52 3.31
C ASP A 246 36.71 24.70 4.44
N ILE A 247 35.86 23.68 4.63
CA ILE A 247 34.76 23.70 5.61
C ILE A 247 35.28 23.89 7.05
N PRO A 248 36.32 23.16 7.52
CA PRO A 248 36.89 23.39 8.86
C PRO A 248 37.34 24.83 9.09
N LYS A 249 37.94 25.47 8.09
CA LYS A 249 38.37 26.87 8.18
C LYS A 249 37.17 27.83 8.26
N PHE A 250 36.13 27.60 7.46
CA PHE A 250 34.89 28.39 7.52
C PHE A 250 34.17 28.27 8.88
N GLU A 251 34.12 27.07 9.45
CA GLU A 251 33.58 26.83 10.79
C GLU A 251 34.42 27.52 11.88
N GLY A 252 35.73 27.67 11.69
CA GLY A 252 36.61 28.40 12.60
C GLY A 252 36.43 29.92 12.55
N GLU A 253 36.08 30.46 11.37
CA GLU A 253 35.91 31.89 11.11
C GLU A 253 34.45 32.38 11.30
N THR A 254 33.49 31.47 11.52
CA THR A 254 32.06 31.78 11.70
C THR A 254 31.44 31.02 12.88
N ASN A 255 30.31 31.50 13.43
CA ASN A 255 29.55 30.76 14.46
C ASN A 255 28.61 29.69 13.86
N ILE A 256 29.02 29.04 12.77
CA ILE A 256 28.21 28.10 12.00
C ILE A 256 28.92 26.74 11.98
N SER A 257 28.17 25.66 12.21
CA SER A 257 28.64 24.28 12.03
C SER A 257 28.04 23.69 10.76
N ILE A 258 28.84 22.96 10.01
CA ILE A 258 28.50 22.42 8.70
C ILE A 258 28.79 20.93 8.66
N ASN A 259 27.78 20.13 8.35
CA ASN A 259 27.99 18.79 7.83
C ASN A 259 27.87 18.81 6.31
N ALA A 260 28.75 18.09 5.64
CA ALA A 260 28.62 17.76 4.23
C ALA A 260 28.32 16.27 4.11
N PHE A 261 27.26 15.93 3.39
CA PHE A 261 26.89 14.57 3.01
C PHE A 261 27.07 14.41 1.52
N THR A 262 27.43 13.22 1.06
CA THR A 262 27.46 12.90 -0.36
C THR A 262 26.77 11.56 -0.61
N HIS A 263 26.62 11.21 -1.88
CA HIS A 263 26.05 9.93 -2.29
C HIS A 263 27.18 8.97 -2.64
N ASP A 264 27.26 7.85 -1.93
CA ASP A 264 28.11 6.71 -2.27
C ASP A 264 27.25 5.46 -2.40
N ASN A 265 27.28 4.81 -3.58
CA ASN A 265 26.60 3.55 -3.85
C ASN A 265 25.12 3.46 -3.43
N GLY A 266 24.33 4.52 -3.65
CA GLY A 266 22.91 4.54 -3.28
C GLY A 266 22.65 5.07 -1.88
N ASN A 267 23.69 5.22 -1.06
CA ASN A 267 23.61 5.63 0.33
C ASN A 267 24.06 7.08 0.51
N ILE A 268 23.38 7.79 1.41
CA ILE A 268 23.84 9.10 1.87
C ILE A 268 24.92 8.86 2.92
N VAL A 269 26.17 9.16 2.57
CA VAL A 269 27.33 9.03 3.46
C VAL A 269 27.81 10.39 3.91
N PRO A 270 28.29 10.53 5.16
CA PRO A 270 28.92 11.77 5.60
C PRO A 270 30.25 11.96 4.86
N LEU A 271 30.38 13.04 4.10
CA LEU A 271 31.65 13.49 3.53
C LEU A 271 32.48 14.21 4.58
N GLN A 272 31.81 15.01 5.42
CA GLN A 272 32.41 15.69 6.56
C GLN A 272 31.35 15.94 7.62
N LEU A 273 31.67 15.63 8.87
CA LEU A 273 30.84 15.96 10.03
C LEU A 273 31.52 17.02 10.87
N CYS A 274 30.75 17.98 11.37
CA CYS A 274 31.28 18.96 12.30
C CYS A 274 31.73 18.25 13.60
N LYS A 275 32.87 18.66 14.16
CA LYS A 275 33.38 18.10 15.42
C LYS A 275 32.76 18.76 16.66
N VAL A 276 32.26 19.98 16.51
CA VAL A 276 31.69 20.79 17.59
C VAL A 276 30.42 21.46 17.06
N GLU A 277 29.27 21.17 17.70
CA GLU A 277 27.98 21.75 17.35
C GLU A 277 27.86 23.19 17.91
N ARG A 278 27.76 24.18 17.01
CA ARG A 278 27.54 25.60 17.32
C ARG A 278 26.06 25.99 17.14
N GLU A 279 25.72 27.22 17.51
CA GLU A 279 24.34 27.74 17.56
C GLU A 279 23.61 27.71 16.20
N THR A 280 24.34 27.93 15.09
CA THR A 280 23.79 27.78 13.73
C THR A 280 24.37 26.54 13.06
N TYR A 281 23.50 25.66 12.55
CA TYR A 281 23.86 24.36 11.99
C TYR A 281 23.34 24.19 10.56
N ILE A 282 24.17 23.67 9.65
CA ILE A 282 23.85 23.57 8.22
C ILE A 282 24.25 22.19 7.68
N ASP A 283 23.27 21.43 7.20
CA ASP A 283 23.52 20.19 6.45
C ASP A 283 23.53 20.46 4.95
N LEU A 284 24.69 20.25 4.33
CA LEU A 284 24.92 20.36 2.90
C LEU A 284 24.98 18.98 2.26
N PHE A 285 24.44 18.85 1.06
CA PHE A 285 24.56 17.67 0.21
C PHE A 285 25.47 18.00 -0.97
N TYR A 286 26.67 17.44 -0.97
CA TYR A 286 27.68 17.58 -1.99
C TYR A 286 27.39 16.68 -3.19
N LEU A 287 27.24 17.31 -4.36
CA LEU A 287 27.01 16.72 -5.65
C LEU A 287 28.19 17.06 -6.57
N SER A 288 28.80 16.05 -7.18
CA SER A 288 29.78 16.24 -8.25
C SER A 288 29.27 15.64 -9.55
N GLU A 289 29.18 16.46 -10.59
CA GLU A 289 28.91 16.02 -11.97
C GLU A 289 29.89 16.72 -12.91
N GLU A 290 30.62 15.94 -13.72
CA GLU A 290 31.37 16.37 -14.92
C GLU A 290 32.05 17.76 -14.82
N ASN A 291 33.05 17.87 -13.93
CA ASN A 291 33.87 19.08 -13.69
C ASN A 291 33.18 20.25 -12.97
N LYS A 292 32.00 20.06 -12.37
CA LYS A 292 31.39 21.06 -11.48
C LYS A 292 30.99 20.42 -10.14
N GLU A 293 31.32 21.14 -9.08
CA GLU A 293 31.01 20.77 -7.70
C GLU A 293 29.89 21.67 -7.18
N TYR A 294 28.86 21.08 -6.60
CA TYR A 294 27.72 21.78 -6.05
C TYR A 294 27.46 21.34 -4.61
N TYR A 295 27.14 22.30 -3.75
CA TYR A 295 26.54 22.03 -2.45
C TYR A 295 25.06 22.40 -2.50
N CYS A 296 24.20 21.41 -2.23
CA CYS A 296 22.77 21.60 -2.06
C CYS A 296 22.46 21.71 -0.57
N LEU A 297 21.86 22.81 -0.13
CA LEU A 297 21.32 22.89 1.22
C LEU A 297 20.19 21.86 1.37
N ILE A 298 20.32 20.95 2.33
CA ILE A 298 19.19 20.11 2.73
C ILE A 298 18.21 21.05 3.44
N LYS A 299 17.15 21.45 2.73
CA LYS A 299 16.15 22.35 3.28
C LYS A 299 15.39 21.63 4.39
N ASN A 300 15.82 21.92 5.61
CA ASN A 300 15.05 21.76 6.83
C ASN A 300 13.61 22.25 6.60
N PHE A 301 12.62 21.56 7.16
CA PHE A 301 11.25 22.08 7.16
C PHE A 301 11.27 23.49 7.75
N SER A 302 10.57 24.41 7.10
CA SER A 302 10.38 25.76 7.64
C SER A 302 9.22 25.81 8.63
N SER A 303 8.35 24.79 8.66
CA SER A 303 7.15 24.77 9.47
C SER A 303 6.56 23.35 9.65
N PHE A 304 5.70 23.20 10.66
CA PHE A 304 4.84 22.02 10.82
C PHE A 304 3.50 22.41 11.44
N CYS A 305 2.51 21.53 11.30
CA CYS A 305 1.22 21.59 11.99
C CYS A 305 0.81 20.17 12.41
N TYR A 306 0.30 20.02 13.63
CA TYR A 306 -0.38 18.80 14.06
C TYR A 306 -1.52 19.13 15.04
N ASN A 307 -2.48 18.21 15.18
CA ASN A 307 -3.59 18.32 16.11
C ASN A 307 -3.58 17.10 17.05
N VAL A 308 -3.78 17.33 18.35
CA VAL A 308 -3.90 16.25 19.34
C VAL A 308 -5.36 16.07 19.73
N THR A 309 -5.94 14.94 19.35
CA THR A 309 -7.28 14.55 19.78
C THR A 309 -7.21 13.84 21.12
N ARG A 310 -7.99 14.32 22.09
CA ARG A 310 -8.05 13.78 23.46
C ARG A 310 -9.50 13.48 23.85
N PRO A 311 -9.76 12.51 24.74
CA PRO A 311 -11.09 12.24 25.25
C PRO A 311 -11.75 13.51 25.83
N ASN A 312 -13.02 13.76 25.50
CA ASN A 312 -13.82 14.88 25.97
C ASN A 312 -13.26 16.29 25.66
N SER A 313 -12.36 16.42 24.68
CA SER A 313 -11.82 17.73 24.31
C SER A 313 -12.84 18.55 23.51
N ILE A 314 -13.21 19.71 24.05
CA ILE A 314 -14.17 20.65 23.44
C ILE A 314 -13.49 21.51 22.36
N ARG A 315 -12.16 21.66 22.42
CA ARG A 315 -11.35 22.47 21.49
C ARG A 315 -10.29 21.61 20.81
N ASN A 316 -9.88 22.00 19.60
CA ASN A 316 -8.74 21.37 18.94
C ASN A 316 -7.44 21.79 19.64
N ASN A 317 -6.49 20.86 19.76
CA ASN A 317 -5.17 21.12 20.32
C ASN A 317 -4.17 21.24 19.17
N ILE A 318 -4.34 22.31 18.38
CA ILE A 318 -3.54 22.57 17.18
C ILE A 318 -2.20 23.17 17.62
N VAL A 319 -1.12 22.57 17.14
CA VAL A 319 0.24 23.05 17.36
C VAL A 319 0.86 23.35 16.02
N THR A 320 1.21 24.62 15.83
CA THR A 320 1.95 25.08 14.65
C THR A 320 3.32 25.59 15.05
N TYR A 321 4.26 25.52 14.11
CA TYR A 321 5.58 26.13 14.25
C TYR A 321 6.05 26.61 12.88
N SER A 322 6.80 27.71 12.85
CA SER A 322 7.54 28.15 11.67
C SER A 322 8.87 28.74 12.10
N GLY A 323 9.99 28.18 11.65
CA GLY A 323 11.32 28.58 12.07
C GLY A 323 12.40 27.58 11.71
N LYS A 324 13.64 27.84 12.16
CA LYS A 324 14.78 26.93 11.98
C LYS A 324 14.55 25.64 12.77
N ASN A 325 15.11 24.52 12.30
CA ASN A 325 15.06 23.24 13.01
C ASN A 325 13.64 22.74 13.31
N ALA A 326 12.68 22.99 12.40
CA ALA A 326 11.29 22.61 12.61
C ALA A 326 11.11 21.12 12.91
N VAL A 327 11.96 20.25 12.35
CA VAL A 327 11.95 18.79 12.59
C VAL A 327 12.31 18.45 14.04
N ARG A 328 13.37 19.05 14.59
CA ARG A 328 13.75 18.89 15.99
C ARG A 328 12.70 19.48 16.93
N VAL A 329 12.18 20.67 16.62
CA VAL A 329 11.12 21.31 17.40
C VAL A 329 9.84 20.46 17.37
N PHE A 330 9.51 19.87 16.23
CA PHE A 330 8.38 18.95 16.07
C PHE A 330 8.52 17.75 17.00
N TYR A 331 9.68 17.09 17.01
CA TYR A 331 9.94 15.97 17.90
C TYR A 331 9.85 16.37 19.38
N GLU A 332 10.50 17.47 19.79
CA GLU A 332 10.47 17.91 21.19
C GLU A 332 9.05 18.24 21.65
N LYS A 333 8.22 18.84 20.79
CA LYS A 333 6.81 19.06 21.10
C LYS A 333 6.03 17.76 21.17
N LEU A 334 6.22 16.82 20.24
CA LEU A 334 5.58 15.49 20.31
C LEU A 334 5.99 14.71 21.57
N LYS A 335 7.27 14.78 21.97
CA LYS A 335 7.77 14.17 23.19
C LYS A 335 7.07 14.74 24.42
N LYS A 336 6.96 16.07 24.52
CA LYS A 336 6.23 16.73 25.61
C LYS A 336 4.76 16.30 25.65
N GLU A 337 4.09 16.26 24.49
CA GLU A 337 2.71 15.79 24.38
C GLU A 337 2.57 14.32 24.81
N ALA A 338 3.47 13.44 24.36
CA ALA A 338 3.45 12.03 24.73
C ALA A 338 3.59 11.81 26.24
N LEU A 339 4.51 12.55 26.88
CA LEU A 339 4.71 12.51 28.32
C LEU A 339 3.52 13.07 29.09
N TYR A 340 2.93 14.17 28.59
CA TYR A 340 1.70 14.72 29.16
C TYR A 340 0.55 13.71 29.09
N ILE A 341 0.36 13.07 27.93
CA ILE A 341 -0.69 12.07 27.72
C ILE A 341 -0.45 10.84 28.60
N ALA A 342 0.80 10.38 28.71
CA ALA A 342 1.16 9.26 29.57
C ALA A 342 0.74 9.52 31.03
N LYS A 343 1.13 10.66 31.58
CA LYS A 343 0.86 11.03 32.98
C LYS A 343 -0.63 11.31 33.25
N ASN A 344 -1.32 11.99 32.33
CA ASN A 344 -2.68 12.48 32.54
C ASN A 344 -3.79 11.57 31.97
N TYR A 345 -3.44 10.47 31.30
CA TYR A 345 -4.44 9.56 30.75
C TYR A 345 -4.07 8.08 30.96
N PHE A 346 -2.82 7.68 30.73
CA PHE A 346 -2.41 6.27 30.87
C PHE A 346 -2.03 5.86 32.29
N ASP A 347 -1.61 6.80 33.13
CA ASP A 347 -1.23 6.54 34.52
C ASP A 347 -2.35 6.78 35.52
N ILE A 348 -3.46 7.37 35.06
CA ILE A 348 -4.65 7.56 35.87
C ILE A 348 -5.29 6.20 36.16
N ASN A 349 -5.55 5.94 37.44
CA ASN A 349 -6.35 4.82 37.90
C ASN A 349 -7.46 5.36 38.82
N LYS A 350 -8.56 5.82 38.22
CA LYS A 350 -9.71 6.29 39.00
C LYS A 350 -10.42 5.11 39.65
N PRO A 351 -10.87 5.24 40.91
CA PRO A 351 -11.67 4.21 41.54
C PRO A 351 -12.96 3.97 40.74
N MET A 352 -13.40 2.72 40.76
CA MET A 352 -14.63 2.32 40.10
C MET A 352 -15.85 3.03 40.71
N VAL A 353 -16.70 3.56 39.84
CA VAL A 353 -18.01 4.11 40.16
C VAL A 353 -19.05 3.15 39.59
N ILE A 354 -19.82 2.52 40.47
CA ILE A 354 -20.87 1.56 40.15
C ILE A 354 -22.19 1.96 40.83
N THR A 355 -23.31 1.93 40.11
CA THR A 355 -24.63 2.21 40.67
C THR A 355 -25.28 0.95 41.26
N LYS A 356 -26.33 1.10 42.07
CA LYS A 356 -27.06 -0.05 42.63
C LYS A 356 -27.66 -0.95 41.55
N GLU A 357 -28.12 -0.36 40.46
CA GLU A 357 -28.68 -1.08 39.31
C GLU A 357 -27.60 -1.90 38.60
N GLN A 358 -26.41 -1.32 38.41
CA GLN A 358 -25.27 -2.02 37.81
C GLN A 358 -24.72 -3.13 38.71
N GLU A 359 -24.80 -2.95 40.02
CA GLU A 359 -24.44 -3.98 41.00
C GLU A 359 -25.42 -5.17 40.93
N ALA A 360 -26.72 -4.90 40.85
CA ALA A 360 -27.72 -5.95 40.63
C ALA A 360 -27.55 -6.65 39.27
N GLU A 361 -27.18 -5.90 38.22
CA GLU A 361 -26.84 -6.46 36.92
C GLU A 361 -25.60 -7.34 36.98
N PHE A 362 -24.55 -6.89 37.69
CA PHE A 362 -23.35 -7.68 37.94
C PHE A 362 -23.74 -9.01 38.55
N GLU A 363 -24.48 -9.05 39.66
CA GLU A 363 -24.87 -10.31 40.32
C GLU A 363 -25.66 -11.25 39.40
N ARG A 364 -26.65 -10.72 38.67
CA ARG A 364 -27.51 -11.50 37.76
C ARG A 364 -26.78 -12.04 36.53
N THR A 365 -25.75 -11.36 36.04
CA THR A 365 -25.10 -11.68 34.76
C THR A 365 -24.27 -12.96 34.85
N ASN A 366 -24.51 -13.94 33.97
CA ASN A 366 -23.72 -15.17 33.91
C ASN A 366 -22.72 -15.24 32.74
N THR A 367 -22.49 -14.12 32.06
CA THR A 367 -21.61 -14.01 30.89
C THR A 367 -20.55 -12.93 31.08
N CYS A 368 -19.33 -13.20 30.61
CA CYS A 368 -18.25 -12.24 30.62
C CYS A 368 -18.43 -11.22 29.48
N PHE A 369 -18.41 -9.92 29.76
CA PHE A 369 -18.59 -8.90 28.71
C PHE A 369 -17.38 -8.78 27.74
N ILE A 370 -16.21 -9.34 28.09
CA ILE A 370 -14.97 -9.24 27.30
C ILE A 370 -14.87 -10.38 26.28
N CYS A 371 -15.06 -11.62 26.74
CA CYS A 371 -14.95 -12.81 25.90
C CYS A 371 -16.30 -13.41 25.50
N GLU A 372 -17.40 -12.87 26.02
CA GLU A 372 -18.79 -13.25 25.71
C GLU A 372 -19.15 -14.69 26.11
N ARG A 373 -18.27 -15.41 26.82
CA ARG A 373 -18.52 -16.77 27.35
C ARG A 373 -19.17 -16.75 28.71
N SER A 374 -19.85 -17.85 29.05
CA SER A 374 -20.39 -18.04 30.40
C SER A 374 -19.27 -18.16 31.44
N PHE A 375 -19.50 -17.70 32.67
CA PHE A 375 -18.58 -17.91 33.80
C PHE A 375 -18.38 -19.38 34.19
N ASN A 376 -19.28 -20.26 33.74
CA ASN A 376 -19.15 -21.70 33.91
C ASN A 376 -18.18 -22.32 32.89
N GLU A 377 -17.95 -21.64 31.76
CA GLU A 377 -17.02 -22.06 30.72
C GLU A 377 -15.61 -21.51 30.98
N SER A 378 -14.60 -22.20 30.44
CA SER A 378 -13.24 -21.67 30.51
C SER A 378 -13.08 -20.46 29.56
N PRO A 379 -12.40 -19.39 30.00
CA PRO A 379 -12.07 -18.27 29.12
C PRO A 379 -11.18 -18.74 27.96
N PRO A 380 -11.10 -17.98 26.85
CA PRO A 380 -10.21 -18.32 25.75
C PRO A 380 -8.75 -18.32 26.24
N THR A 381 -8.19 -19.51 26.51
CA THR A 381 -6.78 -19.68 26.85
C THR A 381 -5.97 -19.83 25.57
N TYR A 382 -4.90 -19.04 25.45
CA TYR A 382 -3.75 -19.46 24.64
C TYR A 382 -3.07 -20.61 25.39
N GLU A 383 -2.66 -21.65 24.68
CA GLU A 383 -2.22 -22.98 25.17
C GLU A 383 -0.96 -22.99 26.06
N ARG A 384 -0.68 -21.96 26.88
CA ARG A 384 0.61 -21.87 27.61
C ARG A 384 0.60 -21.62 29.11
N GLU A 385 -0.55 -21.51 29.77
CA GLU A 385 -0.56 -21.36 31.22
C GLU A 385 -1.62 -22.28 31.85
N GLU A 386 -1.28 -23.57 31.98
CA GLU A 386 -2.05 -24.59 32.69
C GLU A 386 -1.85 -24.58 34.21
N ARG A 387 -1.08 -23.63 34.73
CA ARG A 387 -0.86 -23.48 36.17
C ARG A 387 -1.93 -22.53 36.72
N ASP A 388 -2.94 -23.11 37.39
CA ASP A 388 -4.06 -22.47 38.11
C ASP A 388 -5.40 -22.31 37.36
N MET A 389 -6.07 -23.43 37.05
CA MET A 389 -7.41 -23.47 36.43
C MET A 389 -8.53 -22.77 37.23
N ASN A 390 -8.42 -22.64 38.56
CA ASN A 390 -9.50 -22.12 39.41
C ASN A 390 -9.46 -20.59 39.64
N ILE A 391 -8.30 -19.94 39.58
CA ILE A 391 -8.17 -18.47 39.73
C ILE A 391 -8.66 -17.74 38.45
N ASN A 392 -8.67 -18.44 37.32
CA ASN A 392 -8.93 -17.87 36.00
C ASN A 392 -10.43 -17.71 35.66
N LYS A 393 -11.34 -18.21 36.49
CA LYS A 393 -12.80 -18.17 36.25
C LYS A 393 -13.57 -17.19 37.16
N THR A 394 -12.94 -16.65 38.21
CA THR A 394 -13.63 -15.79 39.17
C THR A 394 -14.24 -14.58 38.46
N LYS A 395 -15.52 -14.34 38.74
CA LYS A 395 -16.27 -13.19 38.23
C LYS A 395 -15.83 -11.92 38.97
N VAL A 396 -15.31 -10.95 38.21
CA VAL A 396 -14.80 -9.68 38.71
C VAL A 396 -15.46 -8.51 38.00
N ARG A 397 -15.36 -7.31 38.58
CA ARG A 397 -15.89 -6.06 38.02
C ARG A 397 -14.80 -5.35 37.22
N ASP A 398 -14.99 -5.18 35.91
CA ASP A 398 -14.11 -4.35 35.07
C ASP A 398 -14.64 -2.92 35.01
N HIS A 399 -13.73 -1.96 34.94
CA HIS A 399 -14.08 -0.55 34.80
C HIS A 399 -13.04 0.18 33.96
N ASP A 400 -13.45 1.33 33.43
CA ASP A 400 -12.53 2.23 32.75
C ASP A 400 -11.69 3.02 33.76
N HIS A 401 -10.38 2.77 33.81
CA HIS A 401 -9.47 3.47 34.71
C HIS A 401 -9.40 4.99 34.49
N LEU A 402 -9.78 5.49 33.30
CA LEU A 402 -9.79 6.94 33.01
C LEU A 402 -11.03 7.64 33.54
N THR A 403 -12.20 7.00 33.43
CA THR A 403 -13.49 7.59 33.81
C THR A 403 -14.06 7.07 35.12
N GLY A 404 -13.54 5.96 35.63
CA GLY A 404 -14.08 5.20 36.76
C GLY A 404 -15.32 4.37 36.41
N LYS A 405 -15.89 4.52 35.20
CA LYS A 405 -17.19 3.90 34.88
C LYS A 405 -17.08 2.38 34.78
N TYR A 406 -17.97 1.67 35.49
CA TYR A 406 -18.16 0.23 35.34
C TYR A 406 -18.49 -0.15 33.89
N ARG A 407 -17.85 -1.21 33.39
CA ARG A 407 -18.02 -1.71 32.02
C ARG A 407 -18.78 -3.03 31.96
N GLY A 408 -18.60 -3.90 32.95
CA GLY A 408 -19.29 -5.19 32.98
C GLY A 408 -18.59 -6.25 33.85
N ALA A 409 -19.27 -7.39 33.99
CA ALA A 409 -18.74 -8.56 34.67
C ALA A 409 -17.72 -9.27 33.76
N ALA A 410 -16.53 -9.56 34.26
CA ALA A 410 -15.47 -10.20 33.50
C ALA A 410 -14.85 -11.38 34.24
N HIS A 411 -14.25 -12.32 33.50
CA HIS A 411 -13.36 -13.30 34.12
C HIS A 411 -12.13 -12.55 34.65
N SER A 412 -11.62 -12.97 35.81
CA SER A 412 -10.38 -12.42 36.39
C SER A 412 -9.25 -12.33 35.36
N ILE A 413 -9.01 -13.40 34.59
CA ILE A 413 -7.97 -13.40 33.56
C ILE A 413 -8.29 -12.51 32.35
N CYS A 414 -9.56 -12.43 31.95
CA CYS A 414 -9.98 -11.53 30.86
C CYS A 414 -9.74 -10.08 31.27
N ASN A 415 -10.16 -9.71 32.49
CA ASN A 415 -9.93 -8.39 33.08
C ASN A 415 -8.43 -8.05 33.15
N LEU A 416 -7.60 -8.97 33.66
CA LEU A 416 -6.15 -8.78 33.72
C LEU A 416 -5.50 -8.61 32.34
N LYS A 417 -6.03 -9.27 31.30
CA LYS A 417 -5.53 -9.18 29.92
C LYS A 417 -6.11 -7.98 29.16
N TYR A 418 -7.23 -7.42 29.59
CA TYR A 418 -7.91 -6.29 28.94
C TYR A 418 -7.23 -4.96 29.27
N LYS A 419 -5.94 -4.88 28.91
CA LYS A 419 -5.09 -3.72 29.16
C LYS A 419 -5.18 -2.75 27.99
N VAL A 420 -5.19 -1.46 28.32
CA VAL A 420 -5.02 -0.40 27.33
C VAL A 420 -3.59 -0.45 26.81
N PRO A 421 -3.37 -0.60 25.48
CA PRO A 421 -2.03 -0.58 24.91
C PRO A 421 -1.35 0.77 25.18
N ARG A 422 -0.12 0.75 25.71
CA ARG A 422 0.64 1.98 26.05
C ARG A 422 1.37 2.56 24.83
N PHE A 423 0.60 2.94 23.81
CA PHE A 423 1.12 3.70 22.67
C PHE A 423 0.15 4.80 22.23
N ILE A 424 0.68 5.81 21.55
CA ILE A 424 -0.07 6.93 20.97
C ILE A 424 0.09 6.84 19.44
N PRO A 425 -1.00 6.60 18.70
CA PRO A 425 -0.95 6.58 17.24
C PRO A 425 -0.79 8.01 16.70
N VAL A 426 0.18 8.22 15.82
CA VAL A 426 0.45 9.48 15.13
C VAL A 426 0.20 9.26 13.64
N PHE A 427 -0.88 9.84 13.11
CA PHE A 427 -1.27 9.65 11.72
C PHE A 427 -0.68 10.73 10.80
N PHE A 428 -0.08 10.27 9.72
CA PHE A 428 0.33 11.08 8.58
C PHE A 428 -0.30 10.50 7.31
N HIS A 429 -0.66 11.35 6.36
CA HIS A 429 -1.24 10.87 5.10
C HIS A 429 -0.14 10.63 4.06
N ASN A 430 0.11 9.37 3.71
CA ASN A 430 1.21 8.93 2.85
C ASN A 430 2.60 9.14 3.48
N LEU A 431 2.71 8.86 4.78
CA LEU A 431 3.95 8.95 5.57
C LEU A 431 5.13 8.26 4.88
N SER A 432 4.90 7.01 4.46
CA SER A 432 5.96 6.16 3.90
C SER A 432 6.53 6.72 2.59
N GLY A 433 5.73 7.47 1.83
CA GLY A 433 6.15 8.04 0.54
C GLY A 433 6.76 9.43 0.64
N TYR A 434 6.49 10.20 1.71
CA TYR A 434 6.95 11.59 1.83
C TYR A 434 7.67 11.84 3.14
N ASP A 435 7.00 11.81 4.28
CA ASP A 435 7.57 12.46 5.48
C ASP A 435 8.48 11.55 6.33
N ALA A 436 8.40 10.23 6.17
CA ALA A 436 9.11 9.27 7.03
C ALA A 436 10.64 9.51 7.09
N HIS A 437 11.27 9.78 5.95
CA HIS A 437 12.73 9.95 5.86
C HIS A 437 13.24 11.22 6.54
N LEU A 438 12.36 12.16 6.87
CA LEU A 438 12.72 13.49 7.36
C LEU A 438 12.92 13.51 8.88
N PHE A 439 12.14 12.72 9.63
CA PHE A 439 12.21 12.69 11.10
C PHE A 439 13.01 11.49 11.63
N ILE A 440 13.23 10.45 10.81
CA ILE A 440 13.90 9.23 11.27
C ILE A 440 15.33 9.50 11.79
N LYS A 441 16.03 10.47 11.18
CA LYS A 441 17.36 10.92 11.62
C LYS A 441 17.31 11.60 12.99
N GLU A 442 16.39 12.54 13.19
CA GLU A 442 16.19 13.22 14.49
C GLU A 442 15.79 12.25 15.61
N PHE A 443 15.02 11.21 15.28
CA PHE A 443 14.69 10.17 16.24
C PHE A 443 15.90 9.32 16.61
N GLY A 444 16.87 9.13 15.71
CA GLY A 444 18.10 8.36 15.94
C GLY A 444 19.10 9.04 16.89
N ILE A 445 19.06 10.38 17.00
CA ILE A 445 20.00 11.16 17.82
C ILE A 445 19.76 10.96 19.32
N ASN A 446 18.53 10.61 19.74
CA ASN A 446 18.16 10.51 21.15
C ASN A 446 18.15 9.07 21.69
N THR A 447 18.53 8.91 22.96
CA THR A 447 18.68 7.64 23.75
C THR A 447 17.47 6.71 23.87
N GLY A 448 16.35 6.99 23.19
CA GLY A 448 15.15 6.15 23.19
C GLY A 448 15.18 5.06 22.11
N ASP A 449 14.59 3.91 22.41
CA ASP A 449 14.52 2.78 21.48
C ASP A 449 13.63 3.13 20.27
N ILE A 450 14.08 2.82 19.04
CA ILE A 450 13.27 2.94 17.82
C ILE A 450 12.86 1.53 17.38
N LYS A 451 11.56 1.32 17.15
CA LYS A 451 11.04 0.10 16.51
C LYS A 451 10.72 0.41 15.06
N VAL A 452 11.10 -0.46 14.14
CA VAL A 452 10.86 -0.25 12.71
C VAL A 452 10.30 -1.52 12.10
N ILE A 453 9.25 -1.38 11.28
CA ILE A 453 8.76 -2.45 10.42
C ILE A 453 9.07 -2.04 8.98
N SER A 454 10.11 -2.64 8.41
CA SER A 454 10.53 -2.40 7.03
C SER A 454 9.58 -3.08 6.04
N ASN A 455 9.32 -2.41 4.91
CA ASN A 455 8.68 -3.00 3.73
C ASN A 455 9.73 -3.36 2.68
N SER A 456 10.69 -2.47 2.47
CA SER A 456 11.88 -2.66 1.63
C SER A 456 13.07 -1.96 2.29
N GLU A 457 14.26 -2.07 1.70
CA GLU A 457 15.47 -1.37 2.16
C GLU A 457 15.29 0.17 2.17
N GLU A 458 14.36 0.70 1.37
CA GLU A 458 14.09 2.14 1.23
C GLU A 458 12.78 2.61 1.88
N ASN A 459 11.85 1.69 2.17
CA ASN A 459 10.49 2.05 2.63
C ASN A 459 10.11 1.33 3.91
N TYR A 460 9.51 2.07 4.84
CA TYR A 460 8.99 1.54 6.09
C TYR A 460 7.46 1.41 6.05
N ILE A 461 6.91 0.34 6.61
CA ILE A 461 5.48 0.22 6.87
C ILE A 461 5.09 1.18 7.99
N THR A 462 5.90 1.23 9.05
CA THR A 462 5.72 2.07 10.22
C THR A 462 7.04 2.14 10.99
N PHE A 463 7.19 3.16 11.82
CA PHE A 463 8.21 3.21 12.85
C PHE A 463 7.60 3.77 14.14
N SER A 464 8.19 3.40 15.27
CA SER A 464 7.79 3.89 16.58
C SER A 464 8.98 4.39 17.37
N LYS A 465 8.79 5.46 18.15
CA LYS A 465 9.77 5.92 19.14
C LYS A 465 9.28 5.57 20.54
N VAL A 466 10.09 4.86 21.31
CA VAL A 466 9.81 4.54 22.71
C VAL A 466 10.43 5.61 23.60
N LEU A 467 9.60 6.23 24.42
CA LEU A 467 10.00 7.23 25.41
C LEU A 467 9.95 6.61 26.80
N ARG A 468 11.01 6.81 27.58
CA ARG A 468 11.09 6.42 28.99
C ARG A 468 10.80 7.63 29.87
N TYR A 469 10.06 7.44 30.95
CA TYR A 469 9.79 8.50 31.91
C TYR A 469 9.61 7.95 33.32
N GLU A 470 9.84 8.83 34.29
CA GLU A 470 9.69 8.52 35.70
C GLU A 470 8.24 8.69 36.13
N LYS A 471 7.76 7.68 36.87
CA LYS A 471 6.44 7.62 37.48
C LYS A 471 6.62 7.30 38.97
N LEU A 472 5.87 7.98 39.82
CA LEU A 472 5.80 7.62 41.24
C LEU A 472 4.85 6.44 41.40
N ASP A 473 5.32 5.36 42.02
CA ASP A 473 4.46 4.26 42.43
C ASP A 473 3.59 4.73 43.63
N PRO A 474 2.25 4.77 43.48
CA PRO A 474 1.36 5.25 44.53
C PRO A 474 1.35 4.35 45.78
N VAL A 475 1.81 3.10 45.69
CA VAL A 475 1.83 2.15 46.81
C VAL A 475 3.17 2.20 47.54
N THR A 476 4.27 2.16 46.78
CA THR A 476 5.62 2.08 47.38
C THR A 476 6.29 3.45 47.57
N ASN A 477 5.71 4.53 47.04
CA ASN A 477 6.30 5.88 46.98
C ASN A 477 7.71 5.92 46.36
N LYS A 478 8.06 4.92 45.53
CA LYS A 478 9.32 4.86 44.80
C LYS A 478 9.13 5.32 43.36
N THR A 479 10.16 5.94 42.81
CA THR A 479 10.21 6.27 41.38
C THR A 479 10.45 5.01 40.57
N VAL A 480 9.49 4.66 39.73
CA VAL A 480 9.58 3.58 38.74
C VAL A 480 9.70 4.15 37.34
N PHE A 481 10.45 3.48 36.47
CA PHE A 481 10.59 3.87 35.07
C PHE A 481 9.53 3.19 34.22
N GLU A 482 8.69 4.00 33.58
CA GLU A 482 7.66 3.56 32.65
C GLU A 482 7.98 3.94 31.21
N LYS A 483 7.29 3.27 30.27
CA LYS A 483 7.47 3.48 28.84
C LYS A 483 6.17 3.87 28.15
N ILE A 484 6.27 4.79 27.19
CA ILE A 484 5.19 5.14 26.26
C ILE A 484 5.74 5.12 24.82
N GLU A 485 4.99 4.52 23.90
CA GLU A 485 5.38 4.42 22.49
C GLU A 485 4.65 5.45 21.63
N LEU A 486 5.36 6.29 20.89
CA LEU A 486 4.81 7.07 19.78
C LEU A 486 4.86 6.21 18.52
N ARG A 487 3.71 5.83 17.98
CA ARG A 487 3.60 4.94 16.81
C ARG A 487 3.18 5.72 15.58
N PHE A 488 4.07 5.86 14.61
CA PHE A 488 3.79 6.61 13.40
C PHE A 488 3.10 5.73 12.35
N LEU A 489 1.89 6.12 11.99
CA LEU A 489 1.00 5.37 11.11
C LEU A 489 0.73 6.15 9.84
N ASP A 490 0.73 5.42 8.72
CA ASP A 490 0.40 5.97 7.42
C ASP A 490 -1.09 5.79 7.14
N SER A 491 -1.88 6.87 7.21
CA SER A 491 -3.33 6.82 6.97
C SER A 491 -3.68 6.34 5.56
N PHE A 492 -2.77 6.48 4.58
CA PHE A 492 -2.99 5.97 3.22
C PHE A 492 -3.00 4.42 3.16
N LYS A 493 -2.37 3.76 4.14
CA LYS A 493 -2.43 2.28 4.30
C LYS A 493 -3.74 1.80 4.92
N PHE A 494 -4.56 2.73 5.43
CA PHE A 494 -5.92 2.47 5.91
C PHE A 494 -6.96 2.87 4.86
N LEU A 495 -6.78 4.07 4.30
CA LEU A 495 -7.68 4.71 3.35
C LEU A 495 -6.87 5.14 2.11
N SER A 496 -6.77 4.23 1.14
CA SER A 496 -5.90 4.37 -0.05
C SER A 496 -6.48 5.31 -1.11
N SER A 497 -6.70 6.57 -0.74
CA SER A 497 -7.25 7.62 -1.59
C SER A 497 -6.66 8.97 -1.18
N SER A 498 -6.70 9.97 -2.05
CA SER A 498 -6.25 11.31 -1.69
C SER A 498 -7.11 11.90 -0.57
N LEU A 499 -6.49 12.73 0.28
CA LEU A 499 -7.16 13.48 1.34
C LEU A 499 -8.40 14.23 0.81
N ASP A 500 -8.29 14.88 -0.34
CA ASP A 500 -9.40 15.61 -0.98
C ASP A 500 -10.60 14.71 -1.29
N LYS A 501 -10.34 13.52 -1.85
CA LYS A 501 -11.40 12.56 -2.14
C LYS A 501 -12.00 11.99 -0.87
N LEU A 502 -11.21 11.74 0.18
CA LEU A 502 -11.72 11.29 1.47
C LEU A 502 -12.57 12.36 2.15
N ALA A 503 -12.10 13.61 2.17
CA ALA A 503 -12.83 14.74 2.72
C ALA A 503 -14.18 14.94 2.01
N SER A 504 -14.22 14.75 0.68
CA SER A 504 -15.46 14.83 -0.11
C SER A 504 -16.54 13.80 0.26
N THR A 505 -16.18 12.74 0.99
CA THR A 505 -17.12 11.71 1.45
C THR A 505 -17.70 11.97 2.83
N LEU A 506 -17.19 12.97 3.55
CA LEU A 506 -17.67 13.32 4.89
C LEU A 506 -18.93 14.20 4.83
N GLU A 507 -19.88 13.88 5.69
CA GLU A 507 -21.05 14.73 5.97
C GLU A 507 -20.68 15.88 6.91
N LYS A 508 -21.54 16.92 7.01
CA LYS A 508 -21.21 18.13 7.78
C LYS A 508 -21.00 17.81 9.26
N GLU A 509 -21.78 16.88 9.78
CA GLU A 509 -21.83 16.41 11.16
C GLU A 509 -20.59 15.58 11.53
N GLN A 510 -19.93 14.97 10.54
CA GLN A 510 -18.71 14.18 10.71
C GLN A 510 -17.47 15.08 10.79
N CYS A 511 -17.54 16.33 10.32
CA CYS A 511 -16.45 17.30 10.35
C CYS A 511 -16.34 18.02 11.71
N LYS A 512 -16.19 17.26 12.81
CA LYS A 512 -16.20 17.76 14.19
C LYS A 512 -15.01 18.71 14.47
N HIS A 513 -13.81 18.33 14.07
CA HIS A 513 -12.58 19.10 14.25
C HIS A 513 -12.58 20.35 13.38
N LEU A 514 -12.94 20.22 12.10
CA LEU A 514 -13.06 21.37 11.21
C LEU A 514 -14.07 22.39 11.72
N SER A 515 -15.25 21.93 12.17
CA SER A 515 -16.30 22.81 12.70
C SER A 515 -15.90 23.52 13.99
N ARG A 516 -15.08 22.90 14.85
CA ARG A 516 -14.53 23.54 16.07
C ARG A 516 -13.50 24.63 15.77
N PHE A 517 -12.86 24.58 14.61
CA PHE A 517 -11.87 25.57 14.20
C PHE A 517 -12.51 26.80 13.54
N ILE A 518 -13.70 26.64 12.96
CA ILE A 518 -14.36 27.66 12.17
C ILE A 518 -15.46 28.32 12.99
N GLU A 519 -15.40 29.64 13.12
CA GLU A 519 -16.37 30.41 13.89
C GLU A 519 -17.66 30.69 13.09
N ASN A 520 -17.59 30.75 11.75
CA ASN A 520 -18.71 31.12 10.87
C ASN A 520 -19.21 29.96 9.99
N LYS A 521 -20.54 29.76 9.92
CA LYS A 521 -21.17 28.75 9.05
C LYS A 521 -20.82 28.90 7.56
N GLU A 522 -20.68 30.12 7.05
CA GLU A 522 -20.31 30.35 5.63
C GLU A 522 -18.89 29.86 5.31
N GLN A 523 -17.97 29.94 6.27
CA GLN A 523 -16.60 29.44 6.11
C GLN A 523 -16.55 27.91 6.10
N SER A 524 -17.46 27.23 6.79
CA SER A 524 -17.51 25.76 6.89
C SER A 524 -17.64 25.08 5.52
N ASP A 525 -18.46 25.64 4.63
CA ASP A 525 -18.66 25.05 3.30
C ASP A 525 -17.48 25.31 2.36
N LEU A 526 -16.70 26.36 2.58
CA LEU A 526 -15.51 26.68 1.77
C LEU A 526 -14.35 25.72 2.01
N VAL A 527 -14.20 25.21 3.24
CA VAL A 527 -12.99 24.49 3.69
C VAL A 527 -13.18 22.97 3.86
N LYS A 528 -14.34 22.43 3.48
CA LYS A 528 -14.58 20.97 3.42
C LYS A 528 -13.80 20.27 2.31
N ARG A 529 -13.40 21.02 1.28
CA ARG A 529 -12.54 20.53 0.20
C ARG A 529 -11.10 20.90 0.46
N LYS A 530 -10.18 20.12 -0.11
CA LYS A 530 -8.76 20.43 0.02
C LYS A 530 -8.48 21.81 -0.59
N LEU A 531 -7.86 22.68 0.19
CA LEU A 531 -7.50 24.02 -0.26
C LEU A 531 -6.44 23.91 -1.38
N ALA A 532 -6.58 24.73 -2.41
CA ALA A 532 -5.58 24.79 -3.46
C ALA A 532 -4.30 25.45 -2.97
N TYR A 533 -3.16 24.88 -3.35
CA TYR A 533 -1.85 25.40 -2.95
C TYR A 533 -0.87 25.41 -4.12
N SER A 534 -0.04 26.45 -4.17
CA SER A 534 0.88 26.73 -5.27
C SER A 534 2.29 26.22 -4.94
N TYR A 535 2.49 24.91 -4.98
CA TYR A 535 3.73 24.27 -4.49
C TYR A 535 4.98 24.76 -5.23
N GLU A 536 4.92 24.79 -6.55
CA GLU A 536 6.02 25.22 -7.42
C GLU A 536 6.33 26.70 -7.27
N TYR A 537 5.32 27.51 -6.93
CA TYR A 537 5.53 28.93 -6.66
C TYR A 537 6.24 29.15 -5.33
N MET A 538 5.97 28.35 -4.30
CA MET A 538 6.51 28.53 -2.94
C MET A 538 7.96 28.02 -2.80
N ASP A 539 8.86 28.54 -3.63
CA ASP A 539 10.27 28.12 -3.75
C ASP A 539 11.25 28.84 -2.81
N SER A 540 10.84 29.97 -2.22
CA SER A 540 11.72 30.84 -1.43
C SER A 540 11.02 31.46 -0.23
N PRO A 541 11.74 31.66 0.90
CA PRO A 541 11.15 32.22 2.12
C PRO A 541 10.58 33.64 1.97
N LYS A 542 11.09 34.42 1.00
CA LYS A 542 10.62 35.80 0.74
C LYS A 542 9.15 35.83 0.32
N LYS A 543 8.70 34.82 -0.44
CA LYS A 543 7.32 34.72 -0.94
C LYS A 543 6.28 34.63 0.16
N TYR A 544 6.64 34.11 1.33
CA TYR A 544 5.74 34.10 2.49
C TYR A 544 5.26 35.50 2.92
N ASN A 545 5.99 36.56 2.57
CA ASN A 545 5.64 37.93 2.92
C ASN A 545 4.79 38.62 1.85
N GLU A 546 4.53 37.97 0.71
CA GLU A 546 3.64 38.51 -0.33
C GLU A 546 2.21 38.59 0.19
N THR A 547 1.52 39.68 -0.12
CA THR A 547 0.22 40.06 0.43
C THR A 547 -0.96 39.71 -0.48
N SER A 548 -0.70 38.98 -1.58
CA SER A 548 -1.72 38.54 -2.53
C SER A 548 -1.55 37.07 -2.88
N LEU A 549 -2.63 36.45 -3.35
CA LEU A 549 -2.60 35.10 -3.89
C LEU A 549 -1.85 35.11 -5.24
N PRO A 550 -0.99 34.11 -5.52
CA PRO A 550 -0.35 34.00 -6.83
C PRO A 550 -1.39 33.87 -7.94
N PRO A 551 -1.07 34.28 -9.18
CA PRO A 551 -2.00 34.12 -10.29
C PRO A 551 -2.20 32.63 -10.64
N MET A 552 -3.33 32.31 -11.26
CA MET A 552 -3.80 30.93 -11.47
C MET A 552 -2.78 30.05 -12.23
N GLU A 553 -2.00 30.64 -13.13
CA GLU A 553 -0.98 29.95 -13.93
C GLU A 553 0.14 29.38 -13.06
N LYS A 554 0.39 29.98 -11.88
CA LYS A 554 1.41 29.53 -10.94
C LYS A 554 1.00 28.31 -10.12
N PHE A 555 -0.27 27.90 -10.16
CA PHE A 555 -0.78 26.70 -9.49
C PHE A 555 -0.62 25.41 -10.32
N PHE A 556 0.24 25.41 -11.34
CA PHE A 556 0.53 24.19 -12.10
C PHE A 556 1.30 23.17 -11.24
N SER A 557 0.76 21.96 -11.11
CA SER A 557 1.40 20.87 -10.36
C SER A 557 2.18 19.94 -11.29
N SER A 558 3.49 19.91 -11.13
CA SER A 558 4.42 19.00 -11.81
C SER A 558 4.19 17.52 -11.47
N LEU A 559 3.67 17.25 -10.27
CA LEU A 559 3.30 15.91 -9.79
C LEU A 559 2.11 15.34 -10.56
N THR A 560 1.07 16.15 -10.79
CA THR A 560 -0.15 15.71 -11.50
C THR A 560 -0.11 16.01 -12.99
N GLY A 561 0.79 16.89 -13.43
CA GLY A 561 0.88 17.38 -14.80
C GLY A 561 -0.33 18.22 -15.22
N LYS A 562 -1.00 18.88 -14.28
CA LYS A 562 -2.25 19.60 -14.50
C LYS A 562 -2.23 20.98 -13.84
N HIS A 563 -2.94 21.91 -14.47
CA HIS A 563 -3.33 23.18 -13.84
C HIS A 563 -4.50 22.97 -12.88
N ILE A 564 -4.62 23.88 -11.92
CA ILE A 564 -5.80 24.01 -11.06
C ILE A 564 -7.06 24.28 -11.90
N THR A 565 -8.23 23.88 -11.40
CA THR A 565 -9.52 24.25 -12.00
C THR A 565 -9.93 25.66 -11.57
N PHE A 566 -10.72 26.33 -12.40
CA PHE A 566 -11.22 27.68 -12.11
C PHE A 566 -11.98 27.74 -10.76
N ASP A 567 -12.89 26.79 -10.52
CA ASP A 567 -13.65 26.70 -9.26
C ASP A 567 -12.75 26.51 -8.02
N SER A 568 -11.66 25.74 -8.12
CA SER A 568 -10.72 25.59 -6.99
C SER A 568 -9.91 26.86 -6.73
N TYR A 569 -9.59 27.63 -7.77
CA TYR A 569 -8.91 28.91 -7.63
C TYR A 569 -9.85 29.98 -7.05
N GLU A 570 -11.10 30.06 -7.54
CA GLU A 570 -12.13 30.93 -6.99
C GLU A 570 -12.37 30.64 -5.50
N ASN A 571 -12.37 29.37 -5.10
CA ASN A 571 -12.44 28.99 -3.69
C ASN A 571 -11.30 29.57 -2.85
N ALA A 572 -10.07 29.49 -3.37
CA ALA A 572 -8.89 30.00 -2.67
C ALA A 572 -8.98 31.52 -2.50
N GLN A 573 -9.52 32.24 -3.49
CA GLN A 573 -9.78 33.69 -3.38
C GLN A 573 -10.86 33.99 -2.33
N LYS A 574 -11.96 33.23 -2.31
CA LYS A 574 -13.01 33.37 -1.28
C LYS A 574 -12.47 33.11 0.12
N ILE A 575 -11.64 32.09 0.29
CA ILE A 575 -10.97 31.77 1.56
C ILE A 575 -10.00 32.89 1.96
N TRP A 576 -9.19 33.39 1.02
CA TRP A 576 -8.29 34.52 1.27
C TRP A 576 -9.02 35.73 1.85
N ALA A 577 -10.14 36.11 1.22
CA ALA A 577 -10.97 37.22 1.67
C ALA A 577 -11.68 36.92 2.99
N SER A 578 -12.35 35.77 3.11
CA SER A 578 -13.18 35.42 4.27
C SER A 578 -12.37 35.24 5.57
N PHE A 579 -11.17 34.66 5.47
CA PHE A 579 -10.26 34.50 6.61
C PHE A 579 -9.36 35.73 6.83
N LYS A 580 -9.55 36.81 6.07
CA LYS A 580 -8.80 38.08 6.18
C LYS A 580 -7.28 37.85 6.16
N ILE A 581 -6.83 36.99 5.25
CA ILE A 581 -5.44 36.56 5.16
C ILE A 581 -4.57 37.72 4.69
N LYS A 582 -3.50 38.02 5.43
CA LYS A 582 -2.63 39.18 5.15
C LYS A 582 -1.49 38.86 4.20
N ASN A 583 -1.02 37.60 4.22
CA ASN A 583 0.14 37.19 3.44
C ASN A 583 0.18 35.67 3.20
N LEU A 584 1.07 35.22 2.32
CA LEU A 584 1.22 33.81 1.97
C LEU A 584 1.69 32.93 3.15
N ARG A 585 2.30 33.49 4.20
CA ARG A 585 2.63 32.75 5.43
C ARG A 585 1.35 32.31 6.15
N GLU A 586 0.45 33.24 6.40
CA GLU A 586 -0.85 32.95 7.02
C GLU A 586 -1.67 31.97 6.16
N PHE A 587 -1.66 32.15 4.83
CA PHE A 587 -2.29 31.21 3.90
C PHE A 587 -1.72 29.80 4.01
N THR A 588 -0.40 29.67 4.14
CA THR A 588 0.28 28.36 4.27
C THR A 588 -0.03 27.69 5.60
N ILE A 589 -0.05 28.46 6.69
CA ILE A 589 -0.41 27.94 8.02
C ILE A 589 -1.86 27.45 8.00
N LEU A 590 -2.77 28.23 7.40
CA LEU A 590 -4.17 27.83 7.25
C LEU A 590 -4.29 26.56 6.40
N TYR A 591 -3.62 26.52 5.24
CA TYR A 591 -3.58 25.34 4.37
C TYR A 591 -3.16 24.07 5.12
N ASN A 592 -2.05 24.12 5.83
CA ASN A 592 -1.55 22.97 6.61
C ASN A 592 -2.51 22.60 7.75
N THR A 593 -3.10 23.61 8.42
CA THR A 593 -4.06 23.39 9.51
C THR A 593 -5.33 22.71 9.02
N LEU A 594 -5.88 23.17 7.88
CA LEU A 594 -7.05 22.54 7.27
C LEU A 594 -6.76 21.09 6.84
N ASP A 595 -5.61 20.81 6.22
CA ASP A 595 -5.22 19.44 5.86
C ASP A 595 -5.15 18.52 7.10
N VAL A 596 -4.58 19.00 8.21
CA VAL A 596 -4.48 18.26 9.49
C VAL A 596 -5.85 18.03 10.14
N LEU A 597 -6.72 19.04 10.14
CA LEU A 597 -8.07 18.93 10.71
C LEU A 597 -8.95 17.99 9.88
N LEU A 598 -8.91 18.10 8.55
CA LEU A 598 -9.58 17.16 7.66
C LEU A 598 -9.10 15.73 7.89
N LEU A 599 -7.79 15.51 8.02
CA LEU A 599 -7.25 14.20 8.32
C LEU A 599 -7.72 13.70 9.70
N SER A 600 -7.81 14.59 10.70
CA SER A 600 -8.34 14.26 12.02
C SER A 600 -9.79 13.79 11.93
N ASP A 601 -10.66 14.53 11.22
CA ASP A 601 -12.06 14.17 11.02
C ASP A 601 -12.23 12.84 10.27
N ILE A 602 -11.44 12.62 9.21
CA ILE A 602 -11.45 11.38 8.44
C ILE A 602 -11.07 10.19 9.34
N MET A 603 -10.00 10.31 10.13
CA MET A 603 -9.52 9.22 10.97
C MET A 603 -10.45 8.96 12.16
N GLU A 604 -10.98 10.00 12.81
CA GLU A 604 -11.94 9.81 13.90
C GLU A 604 -13.25 9.19 13.40
N ASN A 605 -13.76 9.61 12.25
CA ASN A 605 -14.93 8.99 11.64
C ASN A 605 -14.65 7.51 11.28
N TYR A 606 -13.48 7.22 10.72
CA TYR A 606 -13.08 5.84 10.43
C TYR A 606 -13.01 4.98 11.70
N ARG A 607 -12.51 5.53 12.81
CA ARG A 607 -12.50 4.86 14.12
C ARG A 607 -13.91 4.65 14.67
N GLU A 608 -14.76 5.66 14.61
CA GLU A 608 -16.15 5.62 15.09
C GLU A 608 -16.97 4.54 14.35
N VAL A 609 -16.92 4.52 13.01
CA VAL A 609 -17.57 3.50 12.19
C VAL A 609 -17.00 2.11 12.48
N SER A 610 -15.67 1.98 12.55
CA SER A 610 -15.03 0.68 12.80
C SER A 610 -15.34 0.12 14.19
N LEU A 611 -15.40 0.97 15.20
CA LEU A 611 -15.83 0.60 16.55
C LEU A 611 -17.32 0.23 16.57
N GLY A 612 -18.17 0.93 15.82
CA GLY A 612 -19.58 0.60 15.64
C GLY A 612 -19.78 -0.80 15.08
N ASP A 613 -19.16 -1.08 13.94
CA ASP A 613 -19.39 -2.28 13.12
C ASP A 613 -18.61 -3.51 13.59
N PHE A 614 -17.35 -3.33 13.98
CA PHE A 614 -16.43 -4.44 14.28
C PHE A 614 -16.03 -4.51 15.75
N LYS A 615 -16.40 -3.51 16.57
CA LYS A 615 -15.97 -3.41 17.97
C LYS A 615 -14.44 -3.49 18.11
N LEU A 616 -13.72 -2.95 17.14
CA LEU A 616 -12.26 -2.90 17.06
C LEU A 616 -11.83 -1.50 16.61
N ASP A 617 -10.82 -0.94 17.27
CA ASP A 617 -10.25 0.35 16.88
C ASP A 617 -9.19 0.13 15.78
N PRO A 618 -9.36 0.72 14.57
CA PRO A 618 -8.38 0.58 13.50
C PRO A 618 -7.04 1.24 13.86
N ALA A 619 -7.01 2.20 14.79
CA ALA A 619 -5.77 2.82 15.25
C ALA A 619 -4.86 1.88 16.06
N HIS A 620 -5.36 0.69 16.42
CA HIS A 620 -4.54 -0.37 17.04
C HIS A 620 -3.79 -1.24 16.04
N TYR A 621 -4.06 -1.07 14.75
CA TYR A 621 -3.42 -1.81 13.67
C TYR A 621 -2.46 -0.92 12.90
N PHE A 622 -1.68 -1.52 12.00
CA PHE A 622 -0.74 -0.78 11.14
C PHE A 622 -1.30 -0.50 9.74
N THR A 623 -2.28 -1.31 9.28
CA THR A 623 -2.82 -1.28 7.92
C THR A 623 -4.25 -1.83 7.88
N THR A 624 -5.02 -1.55 6.82
CA THR A 624 -6.37 -2.13 6.63
C THR A 624 -6.36 -3.65 6.60
N PRO A 625 -5.43 -4.35 5.92
CA PRO A 625 -5.41 -5.82 5.93
C PRO A 625 -5.24 -6.39 7.34
N GLY A 626 -4.39 -5.80 8.18
CA GLY A 626 -4.24 -6.20 9.58
C GLY A 626 -5.52 -5.98 10.40
N PHE A 627 -6.19 -4.85 10.19
CA PHE A 627 -7.49 -4.55 10.81
C PHE A 627 -8.57 -5.54 10.35
N ALA A 628 -8.68 -5.79 9.04
CA ALA A 628 -9.65 -6.71 8.45
C ALA A 628 -9.42 -8.16 8.94
N TRP A 629 -8.16 -8.56 9.11
CA TRP A 629 -7.81 -9.84 9.71
C TRP A 629 -8.31 -9.96 11.16
N GLY A 630 -8.06 -8.95 11.99
CA GLY A 630 -8.56 -8.89 13.36
C GLY A 630 -10.09 -8.92 13.42
N ALA A 631 -10.76 -8.16 12.54
CA ALA A 631 -12.22 -8.16 12.42
C ALA A 631 -12.77 -9.53 12.00
N MET A 632 -12.12 -10.21 11.05
CA MET A 632 -12.48 -11.56 10.62
C MET A 632 -12.36 -12.56 11.78
N LEU A 633 -11.23 -12.55 12.51
CA LEU A 633 -11.03 -13.44 13.65
C LEU A 633 -12.08 -13.21 14.75
N LYS A 634 -12.37 -11.95 15.07
CA LYS A 634 -13.40 -11.61 16.07
C LYS A 634 -14.79 -12.06 15.64
N LYS A 635 -15.16 -11.81 14.38
CA LYS A 635 -16.51 -12.11 13.87
C LYS A 635 -16.77 -13.60 13.70
N THR A 636 -15.74 -14.37 13.34
CA THR A 636 -15.88 -15.82 13.06
C THR A 636 -15.51 -16.69 14.26
N SER A 637 -14.74 -16.16 15.21
CA SER A 637 -14.14 -16.93 16.32
C SER A 637 -13.35 -18.16 15.86
N ILE A 638 -12.88 -18.17 14.61
CA ILE A 638 -12.14 -19.30 14.04
C ILE A 638 -10.72 -19.36 14.61
N LYS A 639 -10.23 -20.58 14.88
CA LYS A 639 -8.83 -20.84 15.21
C LYS A 639 -8.11 -21.31 13.95
N LEU A 640 -7.14 -20.53 13.51
CA LEU A 640 -6.30 -20.87 12.35
C LEU A 640 -5.03 -21.56 12.85
N GLU A 641 -4.68 -22.69 12.23
CA GLU A 641 -3.41 -23.35 12.47
C GLU A 641 -2.26 -22.55 11.83
N LEU A 642 -1.16 -22.40 12.58
CA LEU A 642 0.05 -21.78 12.07
C LEU A 642 0.87 -22.81 11.31
N ILE A 643 1.27 -22.47 10.08
CA ILE A 643 2.21 -23.27 9.29
C ILE A 643 3.59 -23.18 9.97
N THR A 644 4.02 -24.28 10.57
CA THR A 644 5.33 -24.38 11.26
C THR A 644 6.39 -25.07 10.41
N ASP A 645 5.96 -25.87 9.43
CA ASP A 645 6.82 -26.58 8.49
C ASP A 645 7.18 -25.67 7.29
N ILE A 646 8.48 -25.60 6.98
CA ILE A 646 9.02 -24.76 5.92
C ILE A 646 8.66 -25.26 4.51
N ASP A 647 8.58 -26.58 4.31
CA ASP A 647 8.24 -27.18 3.01
C ASP A 647 6.77 -26.96 2.70
N MET A 648 5.89 -27.08 3.71
CA MET A 648 4.49 -26.68 3.57
C MET A 648 4.35 -25.20 3.23
N HIS A 649 5.12 -24.33 3.90
CA HIS A 649 5.10 -22.89 3.59
C HIS A 649 5.51 -22.62 2.13
N LEU A 650 6.62 -23.20 1.67
CA LEU A 650 7.09 -23.08 0.30
C LEU A 650 6.09 -23.65 -0.72
N LEU A 651 5.41 -24.76 -0.39
CA LEU A 651 4.36 -25.34 -1.22
C LEU A 651 3.20 -24.33 -1.42
N PHE A 652 2.73 -23.71 -0.35
CA PHE A 652 1.68 -22.70 -0.44
C PHE A 652 2.14 -21.48 -1.23
N GLU A 653 3.34 -20.94 -0.95
CA GLU A 653 3.89 -19.81 -1.70
C GLU A 653 3.99 -20.11 -3.20
N GLN A 654 4.50 -21.30 -3.55
CA GLN A 654 4.58 -21.76 -4.95
C GLN A 654 3.21 -22.01 -5.57
N GLY A 655 2.17 -22.26 -4.76
CA GLY A 655 0.78 -22.45 -5.19
C GLY A 655 0.00 -21.15 -5.40
N ILE A 656 0.40 -20.04 -4.76
CA ILE A 656 -0.31 -18.75 -4.88
C ILE A 656 -0.30 -18.24 -6.32
N ARG A 657 -1.48 -17.91 -6.85
CA ARG A 657 -1.68 -17.31 -8.18
C ARG A 657 -2.51 -16.04 -8.02
N GLY A 658 -2.19 -15.02 -8.80
CA GLY A 658 -3.04 -13.83 -8.93
C GLY A 658 -4.29 -14.10 -9.77
N GLY A 659 -5.08 -13.06 -10.00
CA GLY A 659 -6.27 -13.15 -10.86
C GLY A 659 -5.93 -13.60 -12.28
N LEU A 660 -6.80 -14.45 -12.85
CA LEU A 660 -6.68 -14.89 -14.23
C LEU A 660 -6.91 -13.70 -15.18
N SER A 661 -5.92 -13.36 -16.00
CA SER A 661 -6.05 -12.36 -17.05
C SER A 661 -5.76 -13.02 -18.40
N GLN A 662 -6.79 -13.15 -19.24
CA GLN A 662 -6.71 -13.77 -20.54
C GLN A 662 -7.27 -12.82 -21.60
N CYS A 663 -6.48 -12.57 -22.65
CA CYS A 663 -6.92 -11.86 -23.84
C CYS A 663 -7.07 -12.86 -24.99
N SER A 664 -8.29 -13.34 -25.22
CA SER A 664 -8.59 -14.31 -26.29
C SER A 664 -8.62 -13.68 -27.69
N THR A 665 -8.84 -12.36 -27.77
CA THR A 665 -8.80 -11.60 -29.03
C THR A 665 -8.10 -10.25 -28.83
N ARG A 666 -7.05 -9.96 -29.61
CA ARG A 666 -6.24 -8.72 -29.52
C ARG A 666 -7.01 -7.42 -29.76
N HIS A 667 -8.18 -7.51 -30.39
CA HIS A 667 -9.03 -6.36 -30.69
C HIS A 667 -10.40 -6.85 -31.11
N SER A 668 -11.42 -6.27 -30.49
CA SER A 668 -12.79 -6.45 -30.89
C SER A 668 -13.45 -5.08 -30.87
N LYS A 669 -14.05 -4.69 -31.99
CA LYS A 669 -14.81 -3.44 -32.12
C LYS A 669 -16.28 -3.81 -32.32
N ALA A 670 -17.16 -3.16 -31.58
CA ALA A 670 -18.59 -3.27 -31.81
C ALA A 670 -18.96 -2.56 -33.14
N ASN A 671 -19.87 -3.13 -33.91
CA ASN A 671 -20.43 -2.55 -35.13
C ASN A 671 -21.95 -2.82 -35.17
N ASN A 672 -22.67 -2.25 -34.22
CA ASN A 672 -24.13 -2.39 -34.14
C ASN A 672 -24.82 -1.05 -34.33
N LYS A 673 -26.15 -1.11 -34.51
CA LYS A 673 -27.03 0.04 -34.81
C LYS A 673 -26.98 1.20 -33.81
N TYR A 674 -26.38 1.03 -32.62
CA TYR A 674 -26.26 2.06 -31.60
C TYR A 674 -24.96 2.88 -31.72
N ILE A 675 -24.08 2.55 -32.68
CA ILE A 675 -22.81 3.24 -32.92
C ILE A 675 -22.97 4.15 -34.14
N THR A 676 -22.49 5.39 -34.06
CA THR A 676 -22.58 6.38 -35.14
C THR A 676 -21.70 6.00 -36.34
N GLY A 677 -22.32 5.98 -37.53
CA GLY A 677 -21.70 5.63 -38.81
C GLY A 677 -22.35 4.40 -39.46
N LYS A 678 -22.69 4.48 -40.76
CA LYS A 678 -23.22 3.33 -41.51
C LYS A 678 -22.18 2.20 -41.52
N CYS A 679 -22.60 0.99 -41.17
CA CYS A 679 -21.75 -0.19 -41.22
C CYS A 679 -22.46 -1.26 -42.06
N GLU A 680 -21.86 -1.63 -43.19
CA GLU A 680 -22.40 -2.63 -44.13
C GLU A 680 -22.14 -4.09 -43.70
N GLN A 681 -21.50 -4.27 -42.53
CA GLN A 681 -21.15 -5.58 -41.99
C GLN A 681 -22.19 -6.12 -40.99
N PRO A 682 -22.26 -7.44 -40.76
CA PRO A 682 -23.13 -8.05 -39.76
C PRO A 682 -22.90 -7.46 -38.37
N GLY A 683 -23.99 -7.25 -37.62
CA GLY A 683 -23.96 -6.56 -36.33
C GLY A 683 -23.19 -7.32 -35.25
N LYS A 684 -22.17 -6.68 -34.66
CA LYS A 684 -21.37 -7.20 -33.54
C LYS A 684 -21.57 -6.37 -32.29
N TYR A 685 -21.85 -7.07 -31.20
CA TYR A 685 -22.04 -6.50 -29.87
C TYR A 685 -20.85 -6.89 -28.99
N LEU A 686 -20.49 -6.00 -28.06
CA LEU A 686 -19.54 -6.27 -26.98
C LEU A 686 -20.35 -6.26 -25.69
N LEU A 687 -20.11 -7.27 -24.86
CA LEU A 687 -20.70 -7.38 -23.52
C LEU A 687 -19.56 -7.28 -22.51
N ASP A 688 -19.70 -6.34 -21.58
CA ASP A 688 -18.80 -6.20 -20.43
C ASP A 688 -19.50 -6.78 -19.20
N LEU A 689 -18.87 -7.75 -18.57
CA LEU A 689 -19.39 -8.44 -17.38
C LEU A 689 -18.35 -8.32 -16.26
N ASP A 690 -18.77 -7.78 -15.13
CA ASP A 690 -17.96 -7.72 -13.92
C ASP A 690 -18.64 -8.51 -12.79
N ALA A 691 -17.84 -9.28 -12.07
CA ALA A 691 -18.30 -10.07 -10.95
C ALA A 691 -18.22 -9.24 -9.67
N ASN A 692 -19.39 -8.88 -9.12
CA ASN A 692 -19.49 -8.15 -7.85
C ASN A 692 -18.78 -8.91 -6.71
N ASN A 693 -17.72 -8.34 -6.15
CA ASN A 693 -16.97 -8.90 -5.03
C ASN A 693 -16.53 -10.37 -5.21
N LEU A 694 -15.87 -10.66 -6.33
CA LEU A 694 -15.42 -12.02 -6.70
C LEU A 694 -14.68 -12.76 -5.56
N TYR A 695 -13.68 -12.11 -4.95
CA TYR A 695 -12.89 -12.73 -3.88
C TYR A 695 -13.71 -12.91 -2.59
N GLY A 696 -14.57 -11.95 -2.23
CA GLY A 696 -15.45 -12.11 -1.08
C GLY A 696 -16.40 -13.29 -1.24
N TRP A 697 -16.94 -13.51 -2.45
CA TRP A 697 -17.75 -14.70 -2.74
C TRP A 697 -16.94 -15.99 -2.64
N ALA A 698 -15.70 -15.99 -3.13
CA ALA A 698 -14.80 -17.15 -3.03
C ALA A 698 -14.44 -17.48 -1.57
N MET A 699 -14.26 -16.46 -0.73
CA MET A 699 -14.01 -16.63 0.71
C MET A 699 -15.21 -17.19 1.48
N CYS A 700 -16.42 -17.14 0.91
CA CYS A 700 -17.60 -17.80 1.48
C CYS A 700 -17.68 -19.30 1.16
N LYS A 701 -16.67 -19.87 0.48
CA LYS A 701 -16.58 -21.31 0.18
C LYS A 701 -15.72 -22.03 1.23
N TYR A 702 -15.73 -23.36 1.19
CA TYR A 702 -14.86 -24.15 2.06
C TYR A 702 -13.39 -23.86 1.75
N LEU A 703 -12.66 -23.44 2.77
CA LEU A 703 -11.23 -23.09 2.72
C LEU A 703 -10.46 -23.90 3.78
N PRO A 704 -9.20 -24.27 3.52
CA PRO A 704 -8.36 -24.95 4.50
C PRO A 704 -8.00 -24.00 5.65
N TYR A 705 -8.05 -24.50 6.89
CA TYR A 705 -7.79 -23.67 8.09
C TYR A 705 -7.08 -24.39 9.25
N LYS A 706 -7.06 -25.74 9.25
CA LYS A 706 -6.36 -26.59 10.23
C LYS A 706 -6.11 -28.00 9.67
N GLU A 707 -5.30 -28.77 10.38
CA GLU A 707 -4.90 -30.16 10.09
C GLU A 707 -4.24 -30.28 8.69
N LEU A 708 -3.37 -29.33 8.36
CA LEU A 708 -2.61 -29.32 7.11
C LEU A 708 -1.59 -30.47 7.12
N LYS A 709 -1.57 -31.27 6.05
CA LYS A 709 -0.72 -32.46 5.91
C LYS A 709 0.01 -32.46 4.57
#